data_AF-A0A7K2WNC5-F1
#
_entry.id   AF-A0A7K2WNC5-F1
#
_cell.length_a   1.000
_cell.length_b   1.000
_cell.length_c   1.000
_cell.angle_alpha   90.00
_cell.angle_beta   90.00
_cell.angle_gamma   90.00
#
_symmetry.space_group_name_H-M   'P 1'
#
loop_
_entity.id
_entity.type
_entity.pdbx_description
1 polymer ?
#
loop_
_entity_poly.entity_id
_entity_poly.type
_entity_poly.pdbx_seq_one_letter_code
_entity_poly.pdbx_strand_id
1 'polypeptide(L)'
;MRVPLSWLREYVDLPATETGRDVQARLVSAGLEVEAVEQLGAGLKGPLVVGKVLTIEELEGFKKPIRFCTVDVGTANGTGDPQEIVCGARNFSVGDKVVVVLPGAVLPGDFAIAARKTYGKTSHGMICSGDELGMGDDGSGGIIVLPPEHEVGTDAIALLELVDEVLDIAVTPDRGYCLSLRGVARETATAYGLALRDPALLDVPAPNAFGHPVKIADPRGSDRFTARTVTGLDPEARSPIWLTRRLQKAGMRPISLAVDITNYVMLEVGQPLHAYDRSRIDGPLGVRRALPGEKITTLDGAERTLDPEDLVITDDRGAIGLAGVMGGADTEIADVAVDPGTGEVRGTTEVVIEAAHFDPISIARTARRHKLASEASKRFERGVDPQAAAAAAQRTVDLLVLLAGGSAGAGVTEVVAPYAPHTIVMPAGHPDRVAGMVYGRETVVRRLQEVGCAVQGQDELVVTVPSWRPDLGAPNDLAEEVIRLEGYENLPSTLPTPPSGRGLTERQRLHRRVGRVLAGAGYVEALNYPFIGDAALDALGLPADDARRRTVTLVNPLSDEEPALRTTLLPGLLAALRRNDGRGSHDLALFETGLVFRPTGHETVPVRLPVDRRPSDADLAGLDAALPRQPRRAAVVLAGAREQAGWW
;
A
#
# COMPACT_ATOMS: atom_id res chain seq x y z
N MET A 1 -1.40 -5.35 -1.89
CA MET A 1 0.06 -5.64 -2.09
C MET A 1 0.08 -6.65 -3.21
N ARG A 2 0.73 -6.32 -4.32
CA ARG A 2 0.65 -7.13 -5.53
C ARG A 2 1.82 -8.11 -5.58
N VAL A 3 1.52 -9.40 -5.71
CA VAL A 3 2.48 -10.49 -5.70
C VAL A 3 2.33 -11.32 -6.97
N PRO A 4 3.28 -11.21 -7.92
CA PRO A 4 3.31 -12.08 -9.10
C PRO A 4 3.59 -13.52 -8.69
N LEU A 5 2.77 -14.46 -9.16
CA LEU A 5 2.89 -15.87 -8.83
C LEU A 5 4.21 -16.45 -9.36
N SER A 6 4.64 -16.04 -10.56
CA SER A 6 5.94 -16.42 -11.11
C SER A 6 7.10 -16.10 -10.16
N TRP A 7 7.11 -14.91 -9.57
CA TRP A 7 8.15 -14.46 -8.64
C TRP A 7 8.02 -15.14 -7.27
N LEU A 8 6.80 -15.38 -6.78
CA LEU A 8 6.56 -16.15 -5.55
C LEU A 8 7.14 -17.57 -5.62
N ARG A 9 7.04 -18.22 -6.79
CA ARG A 9 7.55 -19.58 -7.04
C ARG A 9 9.07 -19.71 -6.94
N GLU A 10 9.81 -18.61 -6.96
CA GLU A 10 11.27 -18.65 -6.78
C GLU A 10 11.67 -18.95 -5.33
N TYR A 11 10.81 -18.56 -4.38
CA TYR A 11 11.05 -18.71 -2.95
C TYR A 11 10.31 -19.90 -2.34
N VAL A 12 9.24 -20.36 -2.97
CA VAL A 12 8.46 -21.53 -2.55
C VAL A 12 8.21 -22.43 -3.75
N ASP A 13 8.68 -23.68 -3.69
CA ASP A 13 8.52 -24.67 -4.75
C ASP A 13 7.07 -25.19 -4.82
N LEU A 14 6.14 -24.33 -5.21
CA LEU A 14 4.73 -24.66 -5.39
C LEU A 14 4.57 -25.69 -6.52
N PRO A 15 3.68 -26.69 -6.38
CA PRO A 15 3.36 -27.60 -7.47
C PRO A 15 2.94 -26.84 -8.74
N ALA A 16 3.33 -27.35 -9.91
CA ALA A 16 3.03 -26.70 -11.20
C ALA A 16 1.52 -26.63 -11.49
N THR A 17 0.71 -27.45 -10.81
CA THR A 17 -0.75 -27.48 -10.93
C THR A 17 -1.45 -26.38 -10.14
N GLU A 18 -0.80 -25.77 -9.15
CA GLU A 18 -1.41 -24.71 -8.33
C GLU A 18 -1.58 -23.43 -9.15
N THR A 19 -2.79 -22.92 -9.24
CA THR A 19 -3.07 -21.61 -9.85
C THR A 19 -2.97 -20.49 -8.82
N GLY A 20 -2.95 -19.24 -9.28
CA GLY A 20 -3.05 -18.08 -8.39
C GLY A 20 -4.30 -18.12 -7.51
N ARG A 21 -5.41 -18.70 -8.00
CA ARG A 21 -6.64 -18.90 -7.21
C ARG A 21 -6.50 -19.96 -6.13
N ASP A 22 -5.76 -21.03 -6.38
CA ASP A 22 -5.50 -22.06 -5.37
C ASP A 22 -4.61 -21.51 -4.24
N VAL A 23 -3.57 -20.74 -4.61
CA VAL A 23 -2.75 -20.01 -3.64
C VAL A 23 -3.58 -18.99 -2.86
N GLN A 24 -4.46 -18.23 -3.50
CA GLN A 24 -5.41 -17.33 -2.83
C GLN A 24 -6.24 -18.08 -1.79
N ALA A 25 -6.87 -19.21 -2.15
CA ALA A 25 -7.71 -19.97 -1.23
C ALA A 25 -6.93 -20.42 0.01
N ARG A 26 -5.71 -20.91 -0.18
CA ARG A 26 -4.82 -21.35 0.91
C ARG A 26 -4.39 -20.20 1.83
N LEU A 27 -4.02 -19.06 1.27
CA LEU A 27 -3.62 -17.88 2.04
C LEU A 27 -4.80 -17.31 2.84
N VAL A 28 -5.99 -17.25 2.24
CA VAL A 28 -7.21 -16.81 2.93
C VAL A 28 -7.55 -17.72 4.11
N SER A 29 -7.47 -19.04 3.94
CA SER A 29 -7.64 -20.00 5.04
C SER A 29 -6.62 -19.80 6.16
N ALA A 30 -5.40 -19.37 5.84
CA ALA A 30 -4.35 -19.07 6.81
C ALA A 30 -4.48 -17.67 7.46
N GLY A 31 -5.48 -16.87 7.08
CA GLY A 31 -5.74 -15.54 7.63
C GLY A 31 -5.11 -14.38 6.86
N LEU A 32 -4.62 -14.59 5.63
CA LEU A 32 -4.12 -13.53 4.75
C LEU A 32 -5.10 -13.27 3.60
N GLU A 33 -5.80 -12.14 3.66
CA GLU A 33 -6.85 -11.79 2.69
C GLU A 33 -6.26 -11.43 1.32
N VAL A 34 -6.63 -12.22 0.30
CA VAL A 34 -6.33 -11.94 -1.10
C VAL A 34 -7.61 -11.47 -1.78
N GLU A 35 -7.70 -10.18 -2.11
CA GLU A 35 -8.90 -9.54 -2.66
C GLU A 35 -9.19 -10.02 -4.09
N ALA A 36 -8.14 -10.19 -4.89
CA ALA A 36 -8.26 -10.56 -6.29
C ALA A 36 -7.04 -11.33 -6.79
N VAL A 37 -7.25 -12.12 -7.85
CA VAL A 37 -6.18 -12.72 -8.66
C VAL A 37 -6.36 -12.19 -10.08
N GLU A 38 -5.44 -11.33 -10.50
CA GLU A 38 -5.42 -10.72 -11.82
C GLU A 38 -4.66 -11.63 -12.80
N GLN A 39 -5.30 -11.98 -13.92
CA GLN A 39 -4.68 -12.76 -15.00
C GLN A 39 -4.11 -11.80 -16.05
N LEU A 40 -2.84 -11.45 -15.90
CA LEU A 40 -2.15 -10.61 -16.87
C LEU A 40 -1.97 -11.38 -18.19
N GLY A 41 -2.18 -10.69 -19.31
CA GLY A 41 -2.00 -11.27 -20.64
C GLY A 41 -3.05 -12.31 -21.06
N ALA A 42 -4.12 -12.55 -20.29
CA ALA A 42 -5.12 -13.59 -20.61
C ALA A 42 -5.82 -13.41 -21.98
N GLY A 43 -5.95 -12.16 -22.45
CA GLY A 43 -6.52 -11.83 -23.76
C GLY A 43 -5.50 -11.79 -24.90
N LEU A 44 -4.20 -11.89 -24.60
CA LEU A 44 -3.13 -11.74 -25.57
C LEU A 44 -2.99 -13.01 -26.42
N LYS A 45 -3.07 -12.87 -27.74
CA LYS A 45 -2.85 -13.96 -28.70
C LYS A 45 -1.82 -13.53 -29.73
N GLY A 46 -0.81 -14.36 -29.95
CA GLY A 46 0.23 -14.13 -30.97
C GLY A 46 -0.31 -14.21 -32.41
N PRO A 47 0.51 -13.81 -33.41
CA PRO A 47 1.96 -13.67 -33.31
C PRO A 47 2.41 -12.27 -32.82
N LEU A 48 3.14 -12.24 -31.70
CA LEU A 48 3.82 -11.06 -31.16
C LEU A 48 5.31 -11.40 -31.04
N VAL A 49 6.17 -10.72 -31.79
CA VAL A 49 7.57 -11.13 -31.97
C VAL A 49 8.54 -9.96 -31.95
N VAL A 50 9.82 -10.26 -31.74
CA VAL A 50 10.90 -9.29 -31.91
C VAL A 50 11.12 -9.03 -33.40
N GLY A 51 11.08 -7.76 -33.80
CA GLY A 51 11.42 -7.30 -35.14
C GLY A 51 12.69 -6.44 -35.16
N LYS A 52 13.34 -6.31 -36.32
CA LYS A 52 14.44 -5.36 -36.55
C LYS A 52 14.06 -4.35 -37.61
N VAL A 53 14.16 -3.06 -37.29
CA VAL A 53 13.84 -1.99 -38.24
C VAL A 53 14.91 -1.91 -39.33
N LEU A 54 14.53 -2.13 -40.59
CA LEU A 54 15.44 -2.11 -41.74
C LEU A 54 15.48 -0.75 -42.43
N THR A 55 14.31 -0.12 -42.63
CA THR A 55 14.19 1.20 -43.23
C THR A 55 13.14 2.04 -42.51
N ILE A 56 13.28 3.37 -42.60
CA ILE A 56 12.31 4.35 -42.12
C ILE A 56 12.11 5.40 -43.23
N GLU A 57 10.88 5.52 -43.73
CA GLU A 57 10.42 6.60 -44.63
C GLU A 57 9.50 7.54 -43.83
N GLU A 58 9.83 8.82 -43.71
CA GLU A 58 8.92 9.80 -43.08
C GLU A 58 7.81 10.20 -44.08
N LEU A 59 6.55 10.06 -43.66
CA LEU A 59 5.38 10.43 -44.46
C LEU A 59 4.98 11.88 -44.18
N GLU A 60 5.03 12.71 -45.22
CA GLU A 60 4.65 14.13 -45.16
C GLU A 60 3.13 14.34 -45.38
N GLY A 61 2.61 15.50 -44.96
CA GLY A 61 1.23 15.90 -45.23
C GLY A 61 0.19 15.55 -44.15
N PHE A 62 0.63 15.08 -42.98
CA PHE A 62 -0.24 14.75 -41.84
C PHE A 62 0.04 15.64 -40.61
N LYS A 63 -0.95 15.78 -39.72
CA LYS A 63 -0.83 16.61 -38.50
C LYS A 63 0.23 16.12 -37.52
N LYS A 64 0.52 14.82 -37.51
CA LYS A 64 1.56 14.19 -36.68
C LYS A 64 2.63 13.60 -37.62
N PRO A 65 3.91 13.57 -37.22
CA PRO A 65 4.92 12.81 -37.93
C PRO A 65 4.54 11.33 -37.95
N ILE A 66 4.52 10.72 -39.14
CA ILE A 66 4.22 9.30 -39.32
C ILE A 66 5.39 8.67 -40.07
N ARG A 67 5.82 7.48 -39.65
CA ARG A 67 6.90 6.71 -40.26
C ARG A 67 6.34 5.46 -40.92
N PHE A 68 6.80 5.18 -42.13
CA PHE A 68 6.59 3.91 -42.82
C PHE A 68 7.88 3.12 -42.76
N CYS A 69 7.84 1.96 -42.11
CA CYS A 69 9.02 1.16 -41.81
C CYS A 69 8.93 -0.18 -42.52
N THR A 70 10.07 -0.70 -42.97
CA THR A 70 10.20 -2.14 -43.22
C THR A 70 10.89 -2.79 -42.03
N VAL A 71 10.29 -3.85 -41.51
CA VAL A 71 10.74 -4.53 -40.30
C VAL A 71 10.96 -6.00 -40.61
N ASP A 72 12.16 -6.48 -40.37
CA ASP A 72 12.47 -7.91 -40.39
C ASP A 72 11.84 -8.56 -39.17
N VAL A 73 11.02 -9.60 -39.38
CA VAL A 73 10.36 -10.38 -38.33
C VAL A 73 10.74 -11.87 -38.42
N GLY A 74 11.83 -12.17 -39.14
CA GLY A 74 12.25 -13.54 -39.42
C GLY A 74 11.16 -14.30 -40.15
N THR A 75 10.95 -15.56 -39.77
CA THR A 75 9.92 -16.42 -40.37
C THR A 75 8.55 -16.31 -39.69
N ALA A 76 8.37 -15.39 -38.73
CA ALA A 76 7.15 -15.30 -37.91
C ALA A 76 5.89 -14.95 -38.72
N ASN A 77 6.06 -14.32 -39.88
CA ASN A 77 4.99 -14.02 -40.84
C ASN A 77 4.69 -15.16 -41.82
N GLY A 78 5.40 -16.29 -41.73
CA GLY A 78 5.28 -17.45 -42.62
C GLY A 78 5.95 -17.31 -44.00
N THR A 79 6.51 -16.15 -44.36
CA THR A 79 7.16 -15.92 -45.67
C THR A 79 8.65 -15.65 -45.57
N GLY A 80 9.13 -15.08 -44.46
CA GLY A 80 10.51 -14.61 -44.31
C GLY A 80 10.75 -13.21 -44.89
N ASP A 81 9.76 -12.62 -45.56
CA ASP A 81 9.88 -11.29 -46.15
C ASP A 81 9.70 -10.17 -45.11
N PRO A 82 10.46 -9.06 -45.18
CA PRO A 82 10.24 -7.92 -44.30
C PRO A 82 8.80 -7.40 -44.35
N GLN A 83 8.26 -6.99 -43.21
CA GLN A 83 6.91 -6.47 -43.08
C GLN A 83 6.89 -4.94 -43.14
N GLU A 84 5.98 -4.41 -43.96
CA GLU A 84 5.69 -2.98 -44.05
C GLU A 84 4.79 -2.56 -42.88
N ILE A 85 5.24 -1.66 -42.02
CA ILE A 85 4.51 -1.25 -40.82
C ILE A 85 4.53 0.27 -40.68
N VAL A 86 3.36 0.86 -40.42
CA VAL A 86 3.22 2.29 -40.12
C VAL A 86 3.31 2.52 -38.61
N CYS A 87 4.21 3.41 -38.18
CA CYS A 87 4.43 3.75 -36.78
C CYS A 87 4.47 5.27 -36.57
N GLY A 88 3.87 5.76 -35.49
CA GLY A 88 3.91 7.18 -35.11
C GLY A 88 5.00 7.54 -34.10
N ALA A 89 5.66 6.56 -33.50
CA ALA A 89 6.68 6.79 -32.48
C ALA A 89 8.00 7.28 -33.07
N ARG A 90 8.78 8.00 -32.27
CA ARG A 90 10.07 8.58 -32.70
C ARG A 90 11.29 8.13 -31.90
N ASN A 91 11.07 7.34 -30.85
CA ASN A 91 12.10 6.85 -29.94
C ASN A 91 12.90 5.66 -30.48
N PHE A 92 12.89 5.43 -31.80
CA PHE A 92 13.62 4.34 -32.46
C PHE A 92 14.23 4.79 -33.79
N SER A 93 15.24 4.05 -34.22
CA SER A 93 16.09 4.27 -35.39
C SER A 93 16.22 3.01 -36.24
N VAL A 94 16.79 3.14 -37.44
CA VAL A 94 17.14 1.99 -38.28
C VAL A 94 18.18 1.14 -37.55
N GLY A 95 17.94 -0.18 -37.50
CA GLY A 95 18.78 -1.14 -36.81
C GLY A 95 18.23 -1.58 -35.45
N ASP A 96 17.34 -0.80 -34.84
CA ASP A 96 16.78 -1.10 -33.52
C ASP A 96 15.93 -2.37 -33.53
N LYS A 97 15.96 -3.06 -32.39
CA LYS A 97 15.07 -4.19 -32.09
C LYS A 97 13.80 -3.64 -31.46
N VAL A 98 12.65 -4.06 -31.96
CA VAL A 98 11.34 -3.57 -31.53
C VAL A 98 10.37 -4.73 -31.36
N VAL A 99 9.27 -4.50 -30.66
CA VAL A 99 8.21 -5.51 -30.51
C VAL A 99 7.16 -5.30 -31.59
N VAL A 100 6.88 -6.33 -32.38
CA VAL A 100 5.97 -6.30 -33.52
C VAL A 100 4.82 -7.25 -33.30
N VAL A 101 3.60 -6.75 -33.44
CA VAL A 101 2.40 -7.58 -33.52
C VAL A 101 1.97 -7.76 -34.97
N LEU A 102 1.82 -9.02 -35.39
CA LEU A 102 1.50 -9.40 -36.76
C LEU A 102 0.00 -9.67 -36.95
N PRO A 103 -0.53 -9.59 -38.19
CA PRO A 103 -1.91 -9.95 -38.49
C PRO A 103 -2.29 -11.35 -37.97
N GLY A 104 -3.46 -11.45 -37.35
CA GLY A 104 -3.94 -12.67 -36.69
C GLY A 104 -3.76 -12.67 -35.16
N ALA A 105 -2.93 -11.77 -34.63
CA ALA A 105 -2.79 -11.54 -33.20
C ALA A 105 -3.98 -10.77 -32.60
N VAL A 106 -4.13 -10.86 -31.28
CA VAL A 106 -5.10 -10.08 -30.48
C VAL A 106 -4.36 -9.45 -29.31
N LEU A 107 -4.43 -8.13 -29.18
CA LEU A 107 -3.89 -7.37 -28.06
C LEU A 107 -4.91 -7.25 -26.92
N PRO A 108 -4.48 -6.85 -25.70
CA PRO A 108 -5.39 -6.55 -24.59
C PRO A 108 -6.55 -5.64 -25.00
N GLY A 109 -7.74 -5.91 -24.46
CA GLY A 109 -8.97 -5.22 -24.86
C GLY A 109 -9.66 -5.78 -26.11
N ASP A 110 -9.34 -7.03 -26.49
CA ASP A 110 -9.90 -7.72 -27.67
C ASP A 110 -9.58 -7.02 -29.00
N PHE A 111 -8.38 -6.43 -29.08
CA PHE A 111 -7.97 -5.65 -30.24
C PHE A 111 -7.28 -6.55 -31.28
N ALA A 112 -8.06 -7.04 -32.23
CA ALA A 112 -7.57 -7.89 -33.32
C ALA A 112 -6.69 -7.14 -34.33
N ILE A 113 -5.52 -7.69 -34.63
CA ILE A 113 -4.57 -7.12 -35.60
C ILE A 113 -4.82 -7.71 -36.98
N ALA A 114 -4.99 -6.81 -37.97
CA ALA A 114 -5.17 -7.14 -39.37
C ALA A 114 -4.33 -6.21 -40.25
N ALA A 115 -4.01 -6.66 -41.46
CA ALA A 115 -3.39 -5.81 -42.47
C ALA A 115 -4.39 -4.71 -42.88
N ARG A 116 -4.00 -3.44 -42.74
CA ARG A 116 -4.88 -2.31 -43.05
C ARG A 116 -4.15 -1.23 -43.82
N LYS A 117 -4.88 -0.54 -44.70
CA LYS A 117 -4.37 0.65 -45.38
C LYS A 117 -4.52 1.86 -44.46
N THR A 118 -3.42 2.52 -44.14
CA THR A 118 -3.40 3.72 -43.31
C THR A 118 -2.34 4.70 -43.82
N TYR A 119 -2.63 6.00 -43.77
CA TYR A 119 -1.71 7.05 -44.25
C TYR A 119 -1.17 6.81 -45.68
N GLY A 120 -2.00 6.22 -46.55
CA GLY A 120 -1.65 5.94 -47.95
C GLY A 120 -0.83 4.66 -48.20
N LYS A 121 -0.31 4.00 -47.15
CA LYS A 121 0.48 2.77 -47.22
C LYS A 121 -0.29 1.58 -46.60
N THR A 122 0.09 0.35 -46.93
CA THR A 122 -0.45 -0.85 -46.28
C THR A 122 0.43 -1.19 -45.07
N SER A 123 -0.18 -1.38 -43.90
CA SER A 123 0.51 -1.78 -42.67
C SER A 123 0.15 -3.22 -42.33
N HIS A 124 1.14 -4.11 -42.34
CA HIS A 124 1.06 -5.53 -42.04
C HIS A 124 1.36 -5.80 -40.56
N GLY A 125 0.60 -5.14 -39.69
CA GLY A 125 0.81 -5.20 -38.24
C GLY A 125 1.08 -3.84 -37.64
N MET A 126 1.71 -3.84 -36.46
CA MET A 126 1.99 -2.66 -35.64
C MET A 126 3.25 -2.90 -34.80
N ILE A 127 4.02 -1.82 -34.54
CA ILE A 127 5.09 -1.82 -33.54
C ILE A 127 4.47 -1.40 -32.21
N CYS A 128 4.65 -2.20 -31.16
CA CYS A 128 3.91 -2.05 -29.91
C CYS A 128 4.61 -1.18 -28.87
N SER A 129 3.83 -0.39 -28.13
CA SER A 129 4.23 0.24 -26.86
C SER A 129 3.97 -0.67 -25.66
N GLY A 130 4.55 -0.33 -24.50
CA GLY A 130 4.25 -1.00 -23.24
C GLY A 130 2.78 -0.90 -22.85
N ASP A 131 2.17 0.28 -23.02
CA ASP A 131 0.75 0.51 -22.75
C ASP A 131 -0.16 -0.39 -23.59
N GLU A 132 0.12 -0.53 -24.89
CA GLU A 132 -0.65 -1.39 -25.80
C GLU A 132 -0.58 -2.87 -25.41
N LEU A 133 0.51 -3.29 -24.76
CA LEU A 133 0.69 -4.65 -24.26
C LEU A 133 0.22 -4.84 -22.81
N GLY A 134 -0.35 -3.80 -22.18
CA GLY A 134 -0.79 -3.85 -20.79
C GLY A 134 0.37 -3.89 -19.78
N MET A 135 1.54 -3.38 -20.15
CA MET A 135 2.70 -3.27 -19.27
C MET A 135 2.67 -2.01 -18.39
N GLY A 136 1.81 -1.05 -18.73
CA GLY A 136 1.76 0.28 -18.13
C GLY A 136 2.82 1.22 -18.70
N ASP A 137 2.73 2.49 -18.28
CA ASP A 137 3.63 3.55 -18.74
C ASP A 137 5.05 3.33 -18.18
N ASP A 138 6.03 3.24 -19.07
CA ASP A 138 7.45 3.14 -18.76
C ASP A 138 8.16 4.50 -18.83
N GLY A 139 7.42 5.59 -19.06
CA GLY A 139 7.94 6.94 -19.20
C GLY A 139 8.59 7.23 -20.56
N SER A 140 8.67 6.24 -21.47
CA SER A 140 9.26 6.43 -22.80
C SER A 140 8.38 7.26 -23.74
N GLY A 141 7.07 7.26 -23.51
CA GLY A 141 6.07 7.89 -24.40
C GLY A 141 6.10 7.35 -25.84
N GLY A 142 6.65 6.16 -26.05
CA GLY A 142 6.95 5.59 -27.36
C GLY A 142 6.74 4.08 -27.45
N ILE A 143 7.39 3.44 -28.43
CA ILE A 143 7.34 1.97 -28.62
C ILE A 143 8.44 1.27 -27.83
N ILE A 144 8.29 -0.03 -27.61
CA ILE A 144 9.31 -0.83 -26.92
C ILE A 144 10.52 -1.00 -27.84
N VAL A 145 11.66 -0.46 -27.43
CA VAL A 145 12.96 -0.70 -28.04
C VAL A 145 13.73 -1.67 -27.15
N LEU A 146 14.10 -2.80 -27.74
CA LEU A 146 14.79 -3.89 -27.09
C LEU A 146 16.30 -3.75 -27.25
N PRO A 147 17.09 -4.25 -26.28
CA PRO A 147 18.52 -4.42 -26.45
C PRO A 147 18.89 -5.22 -27.72
N PRO A 148 20.03 -4.90 -28.37
CA PRO A 148 20.40 -5.44 -29.68
C PRO A 148 20.64 -6.96 -29.70
N GLU A 149 20.92 -7.57 -28.55
CA GLU A 149 21.16 -9.01 -28.39
C GLU A 149 19.93 -9.89 -28.67
N HIS A 150 18.72 -9.33 -28.66
CA HIS A 150 17.51 -10.12 -28.89
C HIS A 150 17.35 -10.52 -30.37
N GLU A 151 17.17 -11.82 -30.60
CA GLU A 151 17.04 -12.39 -31.95
C GLU A 151 15.70 -12.03 -32.60
N VAL A 152 15.75 -11.76 -33.92
CA VAL A 152 14.54 -11.46 -34.70
C VAL A 152 13.65 -12.71 -34.78
N GLY A 153 12.34 -12.54 -34.63
CA GLY A 153 11.36 -13.61 -34.67
C GLY A 153 11.13 -14.29 -33.31
N THR A 154 11.90 -13.95 -32.28
CA THR A 154 11.68 -14.43 -30.90
C THR A 154 10.28 -14.07 -30.40
N ASP A 155 9.61 -14.99 -29.71
CA ASP A 155 8.31 -14.73 -29.08
C ASP A 155 8.43 -13.65 -28.00
N ALA A 156 7.80 -12.51 -28.26
CA ALA A 156 7.85 -11.37 -27.34
C ALA A 156 6.92 -11.57 -26.14
N ILE A 157 5.94 -12.49 -26.19
CA ILE A 157 5.07 -12.81 -25.04
C ILE A 157 5.90 -13.40 -23.90
N ALA A 158 6.72 -14.40 -24.23
CA ALA A 158 7.63 -15.02 -23.30
C ALA A 158 8.75 -14.06 -22.86
N LEU A 159 9.37 -13.35 -23.83
CA LEU A 159 10.48 -12.43 -23.56
C LEU A 159 10.10 -11.31 -22.57
N LEU A 160 8.93 -10.72 -22.75
CA LEU A 160 8.44 -9.60 -21.92
C LEU A 160 7.63 -10.07 -20.69
N GLU A 161 7.54 -11.38 -20.46
CA GLU A 161 6.77 -11.97 -19.37
C GLU A 161 5.35 -11.38 -19.26
N LEU A 162 4.63 -11.32 -20.39
CA LEU A 162 3.33 -10.65 -20.46
C LEU A 162 2.20 -11.43 -19.78
N VAL A 163 2.39 -12.73 -19.57
CA VAL A 163 1.42 -13.62 -18.95
C VAL A 163 1.87 -13.97 -17.54
N ASP A 164 1.00 -13.72 -16.56
CA ASP A 164 1.22 -14.06 -15.16
C ASP A 164 -0.11 -14.04 -14.39
N GLU A 165 -0.11 -14.61 -13.19
CA GLU A 165 -1.19 -14.44 -12.21
C GLU A 165 -0.67 -13.56 -11.07
N VAL A 166 -1.33 -12.43 -10.81
CA VAL A 166 -0.92 -11.51 -9.74
C VAL A 166 -1.96 -11.52 -8.64
N LEU A 167 -1.52 -11.88 -7.42
CA LEU A 167 -2.34 -11.84 -6.23
C LEU A 167 -2.35 -10.40 -5.69
N ASP A 168 -3.53 -9.81 -5.51
CA ASP A 168 -3.66 -8.54 -4.78
C ASP A 168 -4.13 -8.79 -3.35
N ILE A 169 -3.23 -8.51 -2.41
CA ILE A 169 -3.36 -8.89 -1.01
C ILE A 169 -3.67 -7.66 -0.14
N ALA A 170 -4.80 -7.70 0.57
CA ALA A 170 -5.17 -6.72 1.58
C ALA A 170 -4.43 -6.99 2.89
N VAL A 171 -3.16 -6.59 2.96
CA VAL A 171 -2.34 -6.80 4.15
C VAL A 171 -2.87 -5.93 5.30
N THR A 172 -3.27 -6.57 6.39
CA THR A 172 -3.69 -5.91 7.62
C THR A 172 -2.51 -5.23 8.33
N PRO A 173 -2.73 -4.18 9.15
CA PRO A 173 -1.64 -3.41 9.76
C PRO A 173 -0.69 -4.20 10.68
N ASP A 174 -1.17 -5.28 11.31
CA ASP A 174 -0.41 -6.19 12.17
C ASP A 174 0.57 -7.07 11.38
N ARG A 175 0.30 -7.33 10.09
CA ARG A 175 1.13 -8.20 9.23
C ARG A 175 2.08 -7.40 8.35
N GLY A 176 2.76 -6.40 8.90
CA GLY A 176 3.71 -5.54 8.19
C GLY A 176 4.73 -6.32 7.34
N TYR A 177 5.21 -7.46 7.85
CA TYR A 177 6.14 -8.35 7.14
C TYR A 177 5.59 -8.90 5.81
N CYS A 178 4.26 -9.03 5.67
CA CYS A 178 3.60 -9.45 4.42
C CYS A 178 3.50 -8.35 3.36
N LEU A 179 3.98 -7.12 3.62
CA LEU A 179 4.21 -6.10 2.59
C LEU A 179 5.49 -6.38 1.77
N SER A 180 5.85 -7.65 1.64
CA SER A 180 7.03 -8.13 0.93
C SER A 180 6.80 -9.53 0.36
N LEU A 181 7.53 -9.86 -0.69
CA LEU A 181 7.51 -11.20 -1.25
C LEU A 181 8.07 -12.23 -0.27
N ARG A 182 9.11 -11.87 0.50
CA ARG A 182 9.65 -12.68 1.61
C ARG A 182 8.56 -13.08 2.61
N GLY A 183 7.75 -12.13 3.06
CA GLY A 183 6.68 -12.39 4.02
C GLY A 183 5.56 -13.25 3.45
N VAL A 184 5.11 -12.94 2.23
CA VAL A 184 4.07 -13.72 1.54
C VAL A 184 4.55 -15.13 1.19
N ALA A 185 5.82 -15.28 0.79
CA ALA A 185 6.47 -16.56 0.57
C ALA A 185 6.53 -17.38 1.87
N ARG A 186 6.81 -16.75 3.01
CA ARG A 186 6.79 -17.43 4.32
C ARG A 186 5.40 -17.95 4.66
N GLU A 187 4.36 -17.12 4.54
CA GLU A 187 2.98 -17.54 4.79
C GLU A 187 2.53 -18.64 3.82
N THR A 188 2.93 -18.54 2.54
CA THR A 188 2.66 -19.56 1.52
C THR A 188 3.35 -20.88 1.86
N ALA A 189 4.63 -20.84 2.24
CA ALA A 189 5.40 -22.01 2.65
C ALA A 189 4.75 -22.69 3.86
N THR A 190 4.33 -21.92 4.86
CA THR A 190 3.61 -22.44 6.04
C THR A 190 2.26 -23.06 5.66
N ALA A 191 1.47 -22.40 4.81
CA ALA A 191 0.14 -22.87 4.40
C ALA A 191 0.20 -24.18 3.58
N TYR A 192 1.27 -24.40 2.82
CA TYR A 192 1.49 -25.60 2.02
C TYR A 192 2.38 -26.66 2.70
N GLY A 193 3.03 -26.32 3.83
CA GLY A 193 4.01 -27.19 4.47
C GLY A 193 5.29 -27.41 3.65
N LEU A 194 5.73 -26.37 2.93
CA LEU A 194 6.90 -26.38 2.04
C LEU A 194 8.08 -25.64 2.66
N ALA A 195 9.28 -25.90 2.14
CA ALA A 195 10.47 -25.15 2.52
C ALA A 195 10.47 -23.75 1.89
N LEU A 196 10.93 -22.77 2.65
CA LEU A 196 11.17 -21.40 2.18
C LEU A 196 12.64 -21.24 1.80
N ARG A 197 12.91 -20.72 0.60
CA ARG A 197 14.20 -20.13 0.26
C ARG A 197 14.16 -18.65 0.64
N ASP A 198 14.61 -18.30 1.84
CA ASP A 198 14.46 -16.92 2.34
C ASP A 198 15.47 -15.98 1.64
N PRO A 199 15.02 -14.95 0.88
CA PRO A 199 15.91 -14.02 0.18
C PRO A 199 16.80 -13.17 1.10
N ALA A 200 16.47 -13.08 2.39
CA ALA A 200 17.28 -12.35 3.36
C ALA A 200 18.38 -13.21 4.01
N LEU A 201 18.42 -14.51 3.76
CA LEU A 201 19.51 -15.39 4.22
C LEU A 201 20.71 -15.29 3.27
N LEU A 202 21.35 -14.11 3.28
CA LEU A 202 22.54 -13.81 2.50
C LEU A 202 23.77 -13.74 3.41
N ASP A 203 24.93 -14.10 2.86
CA ASP A 203 26.21 -13.81 3.52
C ASP A 203 26.49 -12.30 3.39
N VAL A 204 26.62 -11.63 4.53
CA VAL A 204 26.78 -10.17 4.60
C VAL A 204 28.13 -9.83 5.24
N PRO A 205 28.90 -8.90 4.66
CA PRO A 205 30.18 -8.50 5.22
C PRO A 205 29.97 -7.78 6.56
N ALA A 206 30.89 -8.03 7.50
CA ALA A 206 30.84 -7.42 8.83
C ALA A 206 31.16 -5.90 8.79
N PRO A 207 30.60 -5.11 9.72
CA PRO A 207 30.90 -3.69 9.85
C PRO A 207 32.39 -3.43 10.11
N ASN A 208 32.91 -2.34 9.54
CA ASN A 208 34.33 -1.99 9.62
C ASN A 208 34.56 -0.46 9.58
N ALA A 209 35.82 -0.04 9.77
CA ALA A 209 36.19 1.37 9.88
C ALA A 209 36.17 2.16 8.56
N PHE A 210 35.95 1.51 7.42
CA PHE A 210 36.00 2.13 6.09
C PHE A 210 34.61 2.46 5.53
N GLY A 211 33.55 2.17 6.28
CA GLY A 211 32.18 2.51 5.91
C GLY A 211 31.92 4.00 5.82
N HIS A 212 30.89 4.41 5.06
CA HIS A 212 30.45 5.81 5.04
C HIS A 212 29.95 6.21 6.44
N PRO A 213 30.46 7.27 7.05
CA PRO A 213 30.18 7.57 8.45
C PRO A 213 28.70 7.93 8.66
N VAL A 214 28.09 7.34 9.69
CA VAL A 214 26.68 7.57 10.07
C VAL A 214 26.61 7.98 11.54
N LYS A 215 25.82 9.01 11.86
CA LYS A 215 25.59 9.52 13.23
C LYS A 215 24.10 9.50 13.58
N ILE A 216 23.71 8.68 14.54
CA ILE A 216 22.33 8.66 15.05
C ILE A 216 22.26 9.51 16.33
N ALA A 217 21.58 10.65 16.26
CA ALA A 217 21.34 11.53 17.41
C ALA A 217 20.05 11.20 18.17
N ASP A 218 19.07 10.54 17.52
CA ASP A 218 17.85 10.03 18.16
C ASP A 218 17.73 8.49 18.01
N PRO A 219 18.37 7.71 18.89
CA PRO A 219 18.31 6.24 18.87
C PRO A 219 16.90 5.66 19.08
N ARG A 220 15.94 6.46 19.56
CA ARG A 220 14.54 6.03 19.67
C ARG A 220 13.82 6.16 18.33
N GLY A 221 14.20 7.14 17.52
CA GLY A 221 13.65 7.33 16.18
C GLY A 221 14.27 6.40 15.14
N SER A 222 15.55 6.05 15.31
CA SER A 222 16.23 5.02 14.52
C SER A 222 17.18 4.22 15.39
N ASP A 223 16.89 2.95 15.59
CA ASP A 223 17.70 2.04 16.40
C ASP A 223 18.72 1.26 15.55
N ARG A 224 18.64 1.34 14.23
CA ARG A 224 19.55 0.66 13.32
C ARG A 224 19.71 1.42 12.01
N PHE A 225 20.95 1.52 11.55
CA PHE A 225 21.28 2.12 10.26
C PHE A 225 22.46 1.40 9.62
N THR A 226 22.24 0.81 8.45
CA THR A 226 23.27 0.18 7.64
C THR A 226 23.54 1.05 6.41
N ALA A 227 24.82 1.29 6.12
CA ALA A 227 25.23 2.00 4.91
C ALA A 227 26.30 1.24 4.12
N ARG A 228 26.15 1.24 2.80
CA ARG A 228 27.10 0.65 1.84
C ARG A 228 27.37 1.60 0.69
N THR A 229 28.54 1.49 0.08
CA THR A 229 28.89 2.29 -1.10
C THR A 229 29.15 1.38 -2.30
N VAL A 230 28.71 1.83 -3.47
CA VAL A 230 29.13 1.29 -4.77
C VAL A 230 29.67 2.45 -5.61
N THR A 231 30.81 2.26 -6.26
CA THR A 231 31.45 3.27 -7.10
C THR A 231 31.69 2.75 -8.52
N GLY A 232 31.86 3.66 -9.48
CA GLY A 232 32.10 3.30 -10.88
C GLY A 232 30.89 2.69 -11.57
N LEU A 233 29.68 3.06 -11.15
CA LEU A 233 28.45 2.67 -11.84
C LEU A 233 28.43 3.31 -13.23
N ASP A 234 27.99 2.54 -14.22
CA ASP A 234 27.64 3.05 -15.53
C ASP A 234 26.32 3.82 -15.44
N PRO A 235 26.33 5.16 -15.63
CA PRO A 235 25.13 5.95 -15.57
C PRO A 235 24.15 5.57 -16.69
N GLU A 236 24.63 5.04 -17.82
CA GLU A 236 23.79 4.65 -18.96
C GLU A 236 23.13 3.28 -18.78
N ALA A 237 23.48 2.53 -17.73
CA ALA A 237 22.87 1.23 -17.47
C ALA A 237 21.34 1.33 -17.28
N ARG A 238 20.63 0.33 -17.80
CA ARG A 238 19.17 0.27 -17.80
C ARG A 238 18.69 -0.96 -17.05
N SER A 239 17.52 -0.84 -16.42
CA SER A 239 16.84 -1.96 -15.78
C SER A 239 16.54 -3.06 -16.80
N PRO A 240 16.99 -4.31 -16.58
CA PRO A 240 16.67 -5.41 -17.47
C PRO A 240 15.18 -5.75 -17.40
N ILE A 241 14.66 -6.40 -18.45
CA ILE A 241 13.23 -6.70 -18.61
C ILE A 241 12.66 -7.43 -17.39
N TRP A 242 13.32 -8.47 -16.88
CA TRP A 242 12.82 -9.22 -15.73
C TRP A 242 12.60 -8.33 -14.49
N LEU A 243 13.45 -7.32 -14.28
CA LEU A 243 13.38 -6.42 -13.14
C LEU A 243 12.22 -5.43 -13.32
N THR A 244 12.15 -4.78 -14.48
CA THR A 244 11.08 -3.82 -14.79
C THR A 244 9.71 -4.49 -14.75
N ARG A 245 9.59 -5.72 -15.29
CA ARG A 245 8.35 -6.49 -15.28
C ARG A 245 7.91 -6.83 -13.86
N ARG A 246 8.83 -7.24 -12.97
CA ARG A 246 8.47 -7.50 -11.56
C ARG A 246 7.96 -6.25 -10.86
N LEU A 247 8.61 -5.10 -11.05
CA LEU A 247 8.13 -3.81 -10.52
C LEU A 247 6.73 -3.47 -11.03
N GLN A 248 6.52 -3.54 -12.34
CA GLN A 248 5.23 -3.25 -12.97
C GLN A 248 4.12 -4.17 -12.47
N LYS A 249 4.36 -5.49 -12.44
CA LYS A 249 3.39 -6.48 -11.92
C LYS A 249 3.08 -6.23 -10.43
N ALA A 250 4.06 -5.75 -9.66
CA ALA A 250 3.90 -5.33 -8.27
C ALA A 250 3.24 -3.93 -8.10
N GLY A 251 2.91 -3.24 -9.20
CA GLY A 251 2.22 -1.95 -9.20
C GLY A 251 3.13 -0.73 -9.12
N MET A 252 4.43 -0.87 -9.43
CA MET A 252 5.41 0.22 -9.43
C MET A 252 5.93 0.50 -10.84
N ARG A 253 6.06 1.78 -11.18
CA ARG A 253 6.66 2.22 -12.44
C ARG A 253 8.20 2.19 -12.34
N PRO A 254 8.92 1.65 -13.34
CA PRO A 254 10.37 1.79 -13.45
C PRO A 254 10.80 3.25 -13.64
N ILE A 255 11.94 3.65 -13.08
CA ILE A 255 12.46 5.03 -13.11
C ILE A 255 13.89 5.02 -13.65
N SER A 256 14.82 4.49 -12.87
CA SER A 256 16.24 4.37 -13.22
C SER A 256 16.79 3.13 -12.53
N LEU A 257 17.86 2.54 -13.07
CA LEU A 257 18.37 1.26 -12.56
C LEU A 257 18.64 1.27 -11.05
N ALA A 258 19.23 2.34 -10.51
CA ALA A 258 19.50 2.44 -9.08
C ALA A 258 18.22 2.50 -8.23
N VAL A 259 17.23 3.29 -8.66
CA VAL A 259 15.93 3.42 -7.96
C VAL A 259 15.10 2.14 -8.11
N ASP A 260 15.18 1.50 -9.27
CA ASP A 260 14.48 0.28 -9.57
C ASP A 260 15.01 -0.88 -8.73
N ILE A 261 16.32 -0.96 -8.52
CA ILE A 261 16.93 -1.95 -7.63
C ILE A 261 16.49 -1.73 -6.17
N THR A 262 16.48 -0.49 -5.66
CA THR A 262 16.04 -0.25 -4.27
C THR A 262 14.55 -0.58 -4.09
N ASN A 263 13.71 -0.25 -5.08
CA ASN A 263 12.30 -0.63 -5.09
C ASN A 263 12.12 -2.15 -5.19
N TYR A 264 12.91 -2.81 -6.04
CA TYR A 264 12.87 -4.26 -6.22
C TYR A 264 13.22 -4.97 -4.91
N VAL A 265 14.32 -4.59 -4.26
CA VAL A 265 14.75 -5.22 -2.99
C VAL A 265 13.78 -4.89 -1.85
N MET A 266 13.18 -3.70 -1.83
CA MET A 266 12.09 -3.38 -0.90
C MET A 266 10.90 -4.33 -1.08
N LEU A 267 10.50 -4.61 -2.31
CA LEU A 267 9.42 -5.57 -2.60
C LEU A 267 9.84 -7.01 -2.29
N GLU A 268 11.09 -7.40 -2.59
CA GLU A 268 11.64 -8.73 -2.36
C GLU A 268 11.73 -9.06 -0.86
N VAL A 269 12.41 -8.21 -0.09
CA VAL A 269 12.80 -8.45 1.30
C VAL A 269 11.87 -7.77 2.31
N GLY A 270 11.21 -6.68 1.92
CA GLY A 270 10.35 -5.88 2.79
C GLY A 270 11.04 -4.69 3.47
N GLN A 271 12.32 -4.49 3.22
CA GLN A 271 13.11 -3.39 3.76
C GLN A 271 13.14 -2.22 2.76
N PRO A 272 12.49 -1.08 3.05
CA PRO A 272 12.68 0.11 2.25
C PRO A 272 14.14 0.56 2.29
N LEU A 273 14.63 0.97 1.12
CA LEU A 273 16.01 1.37 0.88
C LEU A 273 16.01 2.74 0.21
N HIS A 274 17.08 3.49 0.42
CA HIS A 274 17.34 4.72 -0.33
C HIS A 274 18.76 4.70 -0.90
N ALA A 275 18.95 5.28 -2.07
CA ALA A 275 20.26 5.46 -2.68
C ALA A 275 20.52 6.96 -2.85
N TYR A 276 21.58 7.44 -2.23
CA TYR A 276 22.05 8.82 -2.35
C TYR A 276 23.15 8.89 -3.40
N ASP A 277 23.16 9.94 -4.22
CA ASP A 277 24.34 10.26 -5.03
C ASP A 277 25.47 10.69 -4.09
N ARG A 278 26.52 9.85 -4.02
CA ARG A 278 27.63 10.04 -3.09
C ARG A 278 28.36 11.36 -3.34
N SER A 279 28.41 11.84 -4.59
CA SER A 279 29.07 13.11 -4.95
C SER A 279 28.32 14.34 -4.42
N ARG A 280 27.04 14.17 -4.06
CA ARG A 280 26.15 15.23 -3.60
C ARG A 280 25.99 15.25 -2.07
N ILE A 281 26.56 14.28 -1.35
CA ILE A 281 26.53 14.22 0.12
C ILE A 281 27.70 15.04 0.69
N ASP A 282 27.41 15.90 1.68
CA ASP A 282 28.45 16.65 2.41
C ASP A 282 28.69 16.06 3.80
N GLY A 283 29.84 15.41 4.00
CA GLY A 283 30.20 14.83 5.29
C GLY A 283 29.44 13.53 5.64
N PRO A 284 29.19 13.25 6.93
CA PRO A 284 28.52 12.04 7.39
C PRO A 284 27.00 12.11 7.25
N LEU A 285 26.37 10.98 6.94
CA LEU A 285 24.92 10.84 7.11
C LEU A 285 24.54 10.93 8.59
N GLY A 286 23.41 11.55 8.88
CA GLY A 286 22.89 11.72 10.23
C GLY A 286 21.42 11.39 10.33
N VAL A 287 20.97 10.98 11.52
CA VAL A 287 19.56 10.79 11.85
C VAL A 287 19.22 11.59 13.09
N ARG A 288 18.30 12.55 12.96
CA ARG A 288 17.86 13.40 14.07
C ARG A 288 16.41 13.87 13.89
N ARG A 289 15.87 14.53 14.91
CA ARG A 289 14.63 15.30 14.77
C ARG A 289 14.86 16.59 14.00
N ALA A 290 13.84 17.03 13.28
CA ALA A 290 13.86 18.30 12.57
C ALA A 290 13.97 19.48 13.57
N LEU A 291 14.61 20.55 13.12
CA LEU A 291 14.64 21.80 13.87
C LEU A 291 13.33 22.57 13.64
N PRO A 292 12.87 23.39 14.61
CA PRO A 292 11.69 24.21 14.43
C PRO A 292 11.79 25.11 13.19
N GLY A 293 10.85 24.95 12.25
CA GLY A 293 10.80 25.72 11.01
C GLY A 293 11.84 25.32 9.95
N GLU A 294 12.55 24.20 10.14
CA GLU A 294 13.40 23.60 9.11
C GLU A 294 12.58 23.28 7.86
N LYS A 295 13.19 23.43 6.68
CA LYS A 295 12.53 23.19 5.40
C LYS A 295 13.37 22.26 4.54
N ILE A 296 12.70 21.47 3.71
CA ILE A 296 13.35 20.65 2.69
C ILE A 296 12.51 20.65 1.41
N THR A 297 13.16 20.37 0.28
CA THR A 297 12.48 20.04 -0.98
C THR A 297 12.56 18.54 -1.20
N THR A 298 11.41 17.87 -1.25
CA THR A 298 11.34 16.41 -1.50
C THR A 298 11.47 16.08 -2.99
N LEU A 299 11.66 14.80 -3.33
CA LEU A 299 11.81 14.30 -4.71
C LEU A 299 10.63 14.63 -5.64
N ASP A 300 9.46 14.93 -5.09
CA ASP A 300 8.30 15.42 -5.85
C ASP A 300 8.38 16.91 -6.22
N GLY A 301 9.48 17.59 -5.86
CA GLY A 301 9.71 19.01 -6.07
C GLY A 301 8.97 19.94 -5.09
N ALA A 302 8.24 19.39 -4.11
CA ALA A 302 7.50 20.19 -3.13
C ALA A 302 8.41 20.66 -1.99
N GLU A 303 8.38 21.97 -1.68
CA GLU A 303 8.97 22.50 -0.45
C GLU A 303 8.06 22.20 0.75
N ARG A 304 8.63 21.67 1.82
CA ARG A 304 7.92 21.24 3.02
C ARG A 304 8.52 21.87 4.26
N THR A 305 7.67 22.49 5.09
CA THR A 305 8.04 22.97 6.42
C THR A 305 7.91 21.84 7.41
N LEU A 306 9.01 21.49 8.08
CA LEU A 306 9.10 20.37 9.00
C LEU A 306 8.58 20.71 10.40
N ASP A 307 8.04 19.69 11.06
CA ASP A 307 7.63 19.71 12.46
C ASP A 307 8.74 19.10 13.33
N PRO A 308 8.99 19.60 14.56
CA PRO A 308 10.03 19.04 15.43
C PRO A 308 9.86 17.56 15.80
N GLU A 309 8.67 16.97 15.62
CA GLU A 309 8.49 15.53 15.75
C GLU A 309 8.92 14.74 14.51
N ASP A 310 9.18 15.39 13.36
CA ASP A 310 9.65 14.72 12.15
C ASP A 310 11.07 14.19 12.35
N LEU A 311 11.27 12.94 11.96
CA LEU A 311 12.60 12.34 11.86
C LEU A 311 13.17 12.62 10.47
N VAL A 312 14.41 13.11 10.41
CA VAL A 312 15.09 13.50 9.17
C VAL A 312 16.42 12.77 9.02
N ILE A 313 16.77 12.51 7.76
CA ILE A 313 18.14 12.17 7.37
C ILE A 313 18.87 13.48 7.07
N THR A 314 20.11 13.60 7.50
CA THR A 314 20.89 14.83 7.37
C THR A 314 22.28 14.57 6.83
N ASP A 315 22.90 15.61 6.32
CA ASP A 315 24.35 15.70 6.13
C ASP A 315 24.86 16.98 6.84
N ASP A 316 26.09 17.43 6.57
CA ASP A 316 26.65 18.63 7.21
C ASP A 316 25.94 19.94 6.79
N ARG A 317 25.15 19.94 5.71
CA ARG A 317 24.37 21.10 5.25
C ARG A 317 23.01 21.21 5.94
N GLY A 318 22.42 20.10 6.34
CA GLY A 318 21.09 20.08 6.97
C GLY A 318 20.29 18.82 6.64
N ALA A 319 18.97 18.91 6.74
CA ALA A 319 18.08 17.82 6.36
C ALA A 319 18.10 17.58 4.84
N ILE A 320 18.35 16.32 4.46
CA ILE A 320 18.40 15.84 3.07
C ILE A 320 17.26 14.86 2.75
N GLY A 321 16.34 14.61 3.69
CA GLY A 321 15.15 13.78 3.48
C GLY A 321 14.32 13.58 4.75
N LEU A 322 13.05 13.23 4.57
CA LEU A 322 12.18 12.74 5.64
C LEU A 322 12.46 11.25 5.83
N ALA A 323 13.06 10.89 6.97
CA ALA A 323 13.46 9.53 7.28
C ALA A 323 12.26 8.58 7.14
N GLY A 324 12.43 7.47 6.42
CA GLY A 324 11.39 6.47 6.21
C GLY A 324 10.15 6.92 5.41
N VAL A 325 10.13 8.15 4.87
CA VAL A 325 8.98 8.68 4.13
C VAL A 325 9.36 9.04 2.70
N MET A 326 10.29 9.97 2.50
CA MET A 326 10.68 10.43 1.17
C MET A 326 12.06 11.12 1.21
N GLY A 327 12.90 10.84 0.21
CA GLY A 327 14.19 11.52 0.04
C GLY A 327 14.02 13.00 -0.31
N GLY A 328 15.10 13.76 -0.16
CA GLY A 328 15.22 15.14 -0.62
C GLY A 328 15.85 15.23 -2.01
N ALA A 329 15.51 16.29 -2.76
CA ALA A 329 16.01 16.50 -4.11
C ALA A 329 17.53 16.77 -4.18
N ASP A 330 18.13 17.26 -3.10
CA ASP A 330 19.53 17.72 -3.07
C ASP A 330 20.58 16.59 -3.16
N THR A 331 20.18 15.35 -2.87
CA THR A 331 21.04 14.16 -2.88
C THR A 331 20.49 13.03 -3.77
N GLU A 332 19.48 13.35 -4.58
CA GLU A 332 18.84 12.43 -5.53
C GLU A 332 19.83 11.87 -6.56
N ILE A 333 19.58 10.65 -7.01
CA ILE A 333 20.27 10.04 -8.15
C ILE A 333 20.03 10.89 -9.40
N ALA A 334 21.10 11.43 -9.97
CA ALA A 334 21.05 12.25 -11.17
C ALA A 334 20.81 11.39 -12.42
N ASP A 335 19.83 11.83 -13.23
CA ASP A 335 19.57 11.26 -14.55
C ASP A 335 20.77 11.40 -15.49
N VAL A 336 20.80 10.53 -16.51
CA VAL A 336 21.79 10.59 -17.57
C VAL A 336 21.58 11.84 -18.42
N ALA A 337 22.60 12.68 -18.52
CA ALA A 337 22.66 13.82 -19.42
C ALA A 337 23.90 13.71 -20.30
N VAL A 338 23.71 13.79 -21.62
CA VAL A 338 24.81 13.84 -22.59
C VAL A 338 25.02 15.29 -23.02
N ASP A 339 26.22 15.81 -22.82
CA ASP A 339 26.58 17.15 -23.31
C ASP A 339 26.57 17.17 -24.85
N PRO A 340 25.74 18.01 -25.50
CA PRO A 340 25.61 18.02 -26.96
C PRO A 340 26.88 18.47 -27.71
N GLY A 341 27.77 19.21 -27.04
CA GLY A 341 28.98 19.78 -27.63
C GLY A 341 30.23 18.92 -27.41
N THR A 342 30.32 18.24 -26.27
CA THR A 342 31.49 17.42 -25.91
C THR A 342 31.25 15.91 -25.99
N GLY A 343 29.98 15.48 -25.99
CA GLY A 343 29.60 14.07 -25.88
C GLY A 343 29.85 13.47 -24.49
N GLU A 344 30.18 14.29 -23.48
CA GLU A 344 30.40 13.85 -22.11
C GLU A 344 29.09 13.37 -21.49
N VAL A 345 29.09 12.15 -20.96
CA VAL A 345 27.96 11.59 -20.21
C VAL A 345 28.10 11.98 -18.75
N ARG A 346 27.06 12.61 -18.21
CA ARG A 346 26.92 12.97 -16.80
C ARG A 346 25.76 12.19 -16.19
N GLY A 347 25.89 11.83 -14.93
CA GLY A 347 24.91 11.06 -14.16
C GLY A 347 25.57 10.53 -12.89
N THR A 348 24.79 9.90 -12.01
CA THR A 348 25.36 9.33 -10.78
C THR A 348 26.22 8.11 -11.09
N THR A 349 27.49 8.16 -10.70
CA THR A 349 28.45 7.04 -10.84
C THR A 349 28.84 6.41 -9.51
N GLU A 350 28.47 7.05 -8.39
CA GLU A 350 28.77 6.57 -7.05
C GLU A 350 27.55 6.77 -6.14
N VAL A 351 27.20 5.73 -5.37
CA VAL A 351 26.03 5.78 -4.47
C VAL A 351 26.38 5.38 -3.06
N VAL A 352 25.67 5.99 -2.10
CA VAL A 352 25.56 5.50 -0.73
C VAL A 352 24.17 4.92 -0.54
N ILE A 353 24.09 3.63 -0.23
CA ILE A 353 22.85 2.91 0.02
C ILE A 353 22.54 3.02 1.51
N GLU A 354 21.34 3.47 1.84
CA GLU A 354 20.75 3.46 3.17
C GLU A 354 19.80 2.28 3.32
N ALA A 355 20.02 1.47 4.36
CA ALA A 355 19.06 0.52 4.90
C ALA A 355 18.91 0.77 6.40
N ALA A 356 17.84 1.47 6.80
CA ALA A 356 17.62 1.87 8.18
C ALA A 356 16.33 1.29 8.76
N HIS A 357 16.27 1.20 10.09
CA HIS A 357 15.05 0.90 10.83
C HIS A 357 14.62 2.15 11.59
N PHE A 358 13.34 2.49 11.46
CA PHE A 358 12.75 3.70 12.02
C PHE A 358 11.55 3.38 12.90
N ASP A 359 11.32 4.21 13.91
CA ASP A 359 10.16 4.09 14.80
C ASP A 359 8.83 4.20 14.02
N PRO A 360 7.99 3.15 14.02
CA PRO A 360 6.76 3.12 13.23
C PRO A 360 5.81 4.29 13.52
N ILE A 361 5.75 4.74 14.78
CA ILE A 361 4.86 5.83 15.21
C ILE A 361 5.33 7.17 14.64
N SER A 362 6.63 7.43 14.71
CA SER A 362 7.26 8.63 14.13
C SER A 362 6.96 8.71 12.62
N ILE A 363 7.16 7.61 11.90
CA ILE A 363 6.90 7.54 10.46
C ILE A 363 5.41 7.76 10.15
N ALA A 364 4.52 7.08 10.88
CA ALA A 364 3.07 7.24 10.75
C ALA A 364 2.62 8.70 10.90
N ARG A 365 3.18 9.44 11.88
CA ARG A 365 2.84 10.84 12.12
C ARG A 365 3.36 11.73 11.00
N THR A 366 4.63 11.58 10.63
CA THR A 366 5.27 12.37 9.56
C THR A 366 4.56 12.17 8.22
N ALA A 367 4.26 10.92 7.83
CA ALA A 367 3.55 10.61 6.60
C ALA A 367 2.16 11.27 6.54
N ARG A 368 1.36 11.19 7.62
CA ARG A 368 0.03 11.81 7.70
C ARG A 368 0.10 13.33 7.72
N ARG A 369 1.03 13.91 8.48
CA ARG A 369 1.25 15.36 8.59
C ARG A 369 1.57 15.98 7.22
N HIS A 370 2.46 15.34 6.47
CA HIS A 370 2.93 15.81 5.15
C HIS A 370 2.11 15.29 3.97
N LYS A 371 1.09 14.45 4.22
CA LYS A 371 0.25 13.81 3.21
C LYS A 371 1.07 12.98 2.19
N LEU A 372 2.07 12.26 2.70
CA LEU A 372 2.99 11.43 1.93
C LEU A 372 2.81 9.94 2.28
N ALA A 373 1.89 9.28 1.58
CA ALA A 373 1.72 7.83 1.68
C ALA A 373 2.60 7.12 0.63
N SER A 374 3.90 7.00 0.92
CA SER A 374 4.85 6.30 0.05
C SER A 374 4.89 4.79 0.35
N GLU A 375 5.44 4.00 -0.58
CA GLU A 375 5.67 2.58 -0.35
C GLU A 375 6.61 2.31 0.84
N ALA A 376 7.55 3.23 1.10
CA ALA A 376 8.42 3.18 2.27
C ALA A 376 7.65 3.46 3.56
N SER A 377 6.89 4.57 3.63
CA SER A 377 6.19 4.96 4.86
C SER A 377 5.13 3.94 5.27
N LYS A 378 4.43 3.35 4.28
CA LYS A 378 3.45 2.26 4.47
C LYS A 378 4.06 1.02 5.14
N ARG A 379 5.32 0.68 4.84
CA ARG A 379 6.03 -0.46 5.45
C ARG A 379 6.55 -0.12 6.83
N PHE A 380 7.28 0.99 6.95
CA PHE A 380 7.83 1.41 8.24
C PHE A 380 6.76 1.67 9.29
N GLU A 381 5.60 2.26 8.94
CA GLU A 381 4.52 2.49 9.91
C GLU A 381 3.88 1.21 10.46
N ARG A 382 4.10 0.07 9.81
CA ARG A 382 3.61 -1.26 10.21
C ARG A 382 4.71 -2.18 10.77
N GLY A 383 5.92 -1.65 10.93
CA GLY A 383 7.10 -2.40 11.37
C GLY A 383 7.79 -3.12 10.21
N VAL A 384 9.09 -2.87 10.08
CA VAL A 384 10.00 -3.53 9.15
C VAL A 384 10.97 -4.39 9.97
N ASP A 385 11.41 -5.53 9.45
CA ASP A 385 12.36 -6.41 10.13
C ASP A 385 13.73 -5.71 10.31
N PRO A 386 14.14 -5.35 11.54
CA PRO A 386 15.42 -4.68 11.76
C PRO A 386 16.61 -5.57 11.39
N GLN A 387 16.47 -6.90 11.42
CA GLN A 387 17.58 -7.81 11.06
C GLN A 387 17.73 -7.97 9.54
N ALA A 388 16.76 -7.54 8.74
CA ALA A 388 16.82 -7.62 7.28
C ALA A 388 17.67 -6.51 6.63
N ALA A 389 17.97 -5.42 7.36
CA ALA A 389 18.64 -4.24 6.81
C ALA A 389 19.99 -4.55 6.14
N ALA A 390 20.84 -5.36 6.78
CA ALA A 390 22.14 -5.74 6.23
C ALA A 390 22.02 -6.59 4.96
N ALA A 391 21.11 -7.57 4.95
CA ALA A 391 20.85 -8.42 3.80
C ALA A 391 20.29 -7.62 2.62
N ALA A 392 19.32 -6.72 2.88
CA ALA A 392 18.76 -5.83 1.88
C ALA A 392 19.81 -4.87 1.28
N ALA A 393 20.68 -4.29 2.12
CA ALA A 393 21.79 -3.45 1.65
C ALA A 393 22.77 -4.25 0.77
N GLN A 394 23.15 -5.47 1.19
CA GLN A 394 24.03 -6.33 0.41
C GLN A 394 23.38 -6.76 -0.91
N ARG A 395 22.10 -7.16 -0.90
CA ARG A 395 21.34 -7.51 -2.10
C ARG A 395 21.29 -6.36 -3.11
N THR A 396 21.15 -5.13 -2.63
CA THR A 396 21.19 -3.90 -3.45
C THR A 396 22.57 -3.71 -4.07
N VAL A 397 23.64 -3.87 -3.28
CA VAL A 397 25.03 -3.81 -3.77
C VAL A 397 25.27 -4.85 -4.86
N ASP A 398 24.87 -6.10 -4.65
CA ASP A 398 25.08 -7.19 -5.61
C ASP A 398 24.38 -6.91 -6.94
N LEU A 399 23.14 -6.43 -6.90
CA LEU A 399 22.39 -6.08 -8.10
C LEU A 399 22.98 -4.86 -8.83
N LEU A 400 23.46 -3.85 -8.10
CA LEU A 400 24.12 -2.69 -8.70
C LEU A 400 25.43 -3.09 -9.38
N VAL A 401 26.26 -3.91 -8.74
CA VAL A 401 27.50 -4.42 -9.34
C VAL A 401 27.19 -5.26 -10.57
N LEU A 402 26.20 -6.15 -10.48
CA LEU A 402 25.83 -7.05 -11.57
C LEU A 402 25.27 -6.30 -12.79
N LEU A 403 24.41 -5.31 -12.58
CA LEU A 403 23.62 -4.67 -13.64
C LEU A 403 24.18 -3.34 -14.12
N ALA A 404 24.92 -2.62 -13.28
CA ALA A 404 25.48 -1.30 -13.60
C ALA A 404 27.02 -1.28 -13.73
N GLY A 405 27.70 -2.43 -13.61
CA GLY A 405 29.14 -2.53 -13.91
C GLY A 405 30.11 -1.87 -12.91
N GLY A 406 29.65 -1.50 -11.71
CA GLY A 406 30.45 -0.88 -10.66
C GLY A 406 31.20 -1.83 -9.74
N SER A 407 31.84 -1.28 -8.70
CA SER A 407 32.56 -2.03 -7.66
C SER A 407 32.01 -1.72 -6.27
N ALA A 408 31.77 -2.77 -5.50
CA ALA A 408 31.38 -2.65 -4.10
C ALA A 408 32.53 -2.07 -3.27
N GLY A 409 32.26 -1.00 -2.51
CA GLY A 409 33.20 -0.48 -1.53
C GLY A 409 33.44 -1.49 -0.40
N ALA A 410 34.69 -1.58 0.08
CA ALA A 410 35.05 -2.42 1.22
C ALA A 410 34.42 -1.96 2.54
N GLY A 411 34.00 -0.70 2.61
CA GLY A 411 33.38 -0.09 3.77
C GLY A 411 31.98 -0.61 4.06
N VAL A 412 31.77 -1.03 5.31
CA VAL A 412 30.45 -1.41 5.83
C VAL A 412 30.19 -0.62 7.10
N THR A 413 29.15 0.21 7.08
CA THR A 413 28.68 0.90 8.27
C THR A 413 27.46 0.17 8.80
N GLU A 414 27.47 -0.14 10.10
CA GLU A 414 26.31 -0.63 10.81
C GLU A 414 26.29 0.05 12.19
N VAL A 415 25.27 0.86 12.42
CA VAL A 415 24.97 1.41 13.75
C VAL A 415 23.78 0.64 14.28
N VAL A 416 23.92 0.08 15.49
CA VAL A 416 22.89 -0.74 16.14
C VAL A 416 22.75 -0.29 17.59
N ALA A 417 21.55 0.13 17.99
CA ALA A 417 21.21 0.34 19.38
C ALA A 417 21.06 -1.02 20.08
N PRO A 418 21.42 -1.12 21.38
CA PRO A 418 21.24 -2.36 22.13
C PRO A 418 19.77 -2.82 22.12
N TYR A 419 19.54 -4.08 21.74
CA TYR A 419 18.22 -4.71 21.80
C TYR A 419 18.31 -6.06 22.53
N ALA A 420 17.21 -6.46 23.16
CA ALA A 420 17.07 -7.77 23.79
C ALA A 420 16.07 -8.63 23.01
N PRO A 421 16.24 -9.97 22.95
CA PRO A 421 15.24 -10.85 22.36
C PRO A 421 13.88 -10.64 23.04
N HIS A 422 12.83 -10.51 22.24
CA HIS A 422 11.47 -10.44 22.76
C HIS A 422 11.00 -11.86 23.11
N THR A 423 10.66 -12.08 24.37
CA THR A 423 10.22 -13.38 24.87
C THR A 423 8.85 -13.27 25.53
N ILE A 424 7.98 -14.23 25.23
CA ILE A 424 6.64 -14.34 25.79
C ILE A 424 6.56 -15.67 26.54
N VAL A 425 6.02 -15.62 27.75
CA VAL A 425 5.78 -16.80 28.57
C VAL A 425 4.30 -17.13 28.54
N MET A 426 3.93 -18.36 28.19
CA MET A 426 2.54 -18.82 28.24
C MET A 426 2.41 -20.30 28.61
N PRO A 427 1.32 -20.72 29.26
CA PRO A 427 1.01 -22.14 29.41
C PRO A 427 0.84 -22.81 28.04
N ALA A 428 1.34 -24.02 27.86
CA ALA A 428 1.26 -24.76 26.59
C ALA A 428 -0.19 -24.96 26.12
N GLY A 429 -1.12 -25.17 27.07
CA GLY A 429 -2.55 -25.29 26.80
C GLY A 429 -3.31 -23.96 26.67
N HIS A 430 -2.61 -22.83 26.52
CA HIS A 430 -3.27 -21.52 26.38
C HIS A 430 -4.07 -21.39 25.08
N PRO A 431 -3.52 -21.75 23.90
CA PRO A 431 -4.29 -21.74 22.65
C PRO A 431 -5.54 -22.60 22.72
N ASP A 432 -5.46 -23.77 23.35
CA ASP A 432 -6.59 -24.69 23.56
C ASP A 432 -7.75 -24.02 24.33
N ARG A 433 -7.41 -23.29 25.40
CA ARG A 433 -8.40 -22.56 26.22
C ARG A 433 -9.04 -21.41 25.46
N VAL A 434 -8.28 -20.70 24.63
CA VAL A 434 -8.78 -19.60 23.80
C VAL A 434 -9.72 -20.14 22.72
N ALA A 435 -9.32 -21.22 22.04
CA ALA A 435 -10.09 -21.86 20.99
C ALA A 435 -11.33 -22.63 21.50
N GLY A 436 -11.30 -23.11 22.74
CA GLY A 436 -12.33 -24.00 23.27
C GLY A 436 -12.24 -25.43 22.71
N MET A 437 -11.07 -25.85 22.21
CA MET A 437 -10.78 -27.20 21.72
C MET A 437 -9.35 -27.61 22.04
N VAL A 438 -9.06 -28.92 22.03
CA VAL A 438 -7.73 -29.44 22.36
C VAL A 438 -6.89 -29.63 21.09
N TYR A 439 -5.79 -28.87 20.97
CA TYR A 439 -4.75 -29.06 19.96
C TYR A 439 -3.58 -29.89 20.49
N GLY A 440 -3.26 -29.71 21.77
CA GLY A 440 -2.09 -30.34 22.41
C GLY A 440 -0.77 -29.59 22.16
N ARG A 441 0.17 -29.79 23.08
CA ARG A 441 1.46 -29.10 23.12
C ARG A 441 2.26 -29.24 21.82
N GLU A 442 2.32 -30.43 21.24
CA GLU A 442 3.13 -30.70 20.04
C GLU A 442 2.68 -29.84 18.86
N THR A 443 1.37 -29.72 18.66
CA THR A 443 0.76 -28.86 17.64
C THR A 443 1.10 -27.39 17.90
N VAL A 444 0.94 -26.93 19.14
CA VAL A 444 1.26 -25.54 19.53
C VAL A 444 2.73 -25.22 19.24
N VAL A 445 3.66 -26.06 19.68
CA VAL A 445 5.10 -25.86 19.46
C VAL A 445 5.41 -25.85 17.96
N ARG A 446 4.88 -26.82 17.20
CA ARG A 446 5.10 -26.91 15.75
C ARG A 446 4.63 -25.65 15.03
N ARG A 447 3.40 -25.18 15.28
CA ARG A 447 2.85 -23.98 14.63
C ARG A 447 3.65 -22.72 14.97
N LEU A 448 4.05 -22.56 16.23
CA LEU A 448 4.89 -21.43 16.63
C LEU A 448 6.28 -21.48 15.96
N GLN A 449 6.86 -22.66 15.79
CA GLN A 449 8.12 -22.82 15.05
C GLN A 449 7.97 -22.53 13.56
N GLU A 450 6.86 -22.95 12.94
CA GLU A 450 6.54 -22.64 11.53
C GLU A 450 6.48 -21.12 11.27
N VAL A 451 5.96 -20.34 12.22
CA VAL A 451 5.94 -18.86 12.11
C VAL A 451 7.24 -18.19 12.55
N GLY A 452 8.28 -18.99 12.86
CA GLY A 452 9.65 -18.55 13.11
C GLY A 452 10.01 -18.33 14.58
N CYS A 453 9.14 -18.67 15.53
CA CYS A 453 9.47 -18.57 16.95
C CYS A 453 10.42 -19.70 17.39
N ALA A 454 11.36 -19.37 18.28
CA ALA A 454 12.08 -20.40 19.04
C ALA A 454 11.28 -20.71 20.31
N VAL A 455 10.97 -21.99 20.54
CA VAL A 455 10.09 -22.42 21.65
C VAL A 455 10.85 -23.36 22.58
N GLN A 456 10.81 -23.06 23.87
CA GLN A 456 11.44 -23.86 24.94
C GLN A 456 10.43 -24.13 26.08
N GLY A 457 10.69 -25.13 26.92
CA GLY A 457 9.84 -25.50 28.06
C GLY A 457 8.85 -26.65 27.76
N GLN A 458 8.09 -27.08 28.77
CA GLN A 458 7.11 -28.18 28.71
C GLN A 458 5.67 -27.67 28.93
N ASP A 459 5.24 -27.57 30.19
CA ASP A 459 3.90 -27.08 30.56
C ASP A 459 3.79 -25.56 30.42
N GLU A 460 4.89 -24.88 30.67
CA GLU A 460 5.08 -23.45 30.43
C GLU A 460 6.08 -23.28 29.28
N LEU A 461 5.68 -22.51 28.28
CA LEU A 461 6.48 -22.22 27.10
C LEU A 461 7.15 -20.87 27.26
N VAL A 462 8.44 -20.82 26.96
CA VAL A 462 9.18 -19.59 26.70
C VAL A 462 9.34 -19.49 25.19
N VAL A 463 8.70 -18.48 24.59
CA VAL A 463 8.62 -18.29 23.15
C VAL A 463 9.41 -17.04 22.79
N THR A 464 10.53 -17.21 22.09
CA THR A 464 11.31 -16.11 21.53
C THR A 464 10.76 -15.75 20.16
N VAL A 465 10.30 -14.51 20.03
CA VAL A 465 9.66 -13.99 18.83
C VAL A 465 10.71 -13.58 17.79
N PRO A 466 10.52 -13.92 16.50
CA PRO A 466 11.43 -13.49 15.45
C PRO A 466 11.33 -11.98 15.18
N SER A 467 12.40 -11.36 14.70
CA SER A 467 12.51 -9.90 14.56
C SER A 467 11.50 -9.28 13.59
N TRP A 468 10.98 -10.04 12.61
CA TRP A 468 9.97 -9.58 11.66
C TRP A 468 8.51 -9.69 12.18
N ARG A 469 8.30 -10.14 13.42
CA ARG A 469 6.98 -10.29 14.05
C ARG A 469 6.76 -9.38 15.25
N PRO A 470 6.83 -8.04 15.07
CA PRO A 470 6.60 -7.10 16.17
C PRO A 470 5.15 -7.12 16.70
N ASP A 471 4.24 -7.77 15.95
CA ASP A 471 2.84 -7.99 16.32
C ASP A 471 2.65 -9.03 17.45
N LEU A 472 3.61 -9.95 17.62
CA LEU A 472 3.57 -10.95 18.69
C LEU A 472 4.10 -10.33 19.99
N GLY A 473 3.21 -9.78 20.82
CA GLY A 473 3.56 -9.10 22.07
C GLY A 473 2.99 -9.74 23.35
N ALA A 474 2.00 -10.64 23.21
CA ALA A 474 1.28 -11.23 24.31
C ALA A 474 0.87 -12.69 24.02
N PRO A 475 0.50 -13.48 25.06
CA PRO A 475 0.07 -14.87 24.89
C PRO A 475 -1.09 -15.09 23.90
N ASN A 476 -2.02 -14.14 23.80
CA ASN A 476 -3.15 -14.24 22.88
C ASN A 476 -2.74 -14.10 21.41
N ASP A 477 -1.66 -13.36 21.11
CA ASP A 477 -1.15 -13.22 19.75
C ASP A 477 -0.54 -14.57 19.30
N LEU A 478 0.16 -15.26 20.20
CA LEU A 478 0.65 -16.62 19.97
C LEU A 478 -0.49 -17.63 19.81
N ALA A 479 -1.58 -17.46 20.56
CA ALA A 479 -2.76 -18.30 20.41
C ALA A 479 -3.43 -18.11 19.05
N GLU A 480 -3.51 -16.87 18.55
CA GLU A 480 -4.03 -16.58 17.20
C GLU A 480 -3.24 -17.34 16.13
N GLU A 481 -1.89 -17.33 16.19
CA GLU A 481 -1.05 -18.02 15.22
C GLU A 481 -1.31 -19.52 15.17
N VAL A 482 -1.53 -20.16 16.33
CA VAL A 482 -1.89 -21.58 16.38
C VAL A 482 -3.28 -21.79 15.79
N ILE A 483 -4.27 -21.01 16.20
CA ILE A 483 -5.67 -21.20 15.81
C ILE A 483 -5.86 -20.98 14.31
N ARG A 484 -5.27 -19.92 13.74
CA ARG A 484 -5.41 -19.63 12.31
C ARG A 484 -4.77 -20.71 11.43
N LEU A 485 -3.63 -21.29 11.86
CA LEU A 485 -2.92 -22.31 11.09
C LEU A 485 -3.52 -23.71 11.26
N GLU A 486 -4.22 -23.96 12.35
CA GLU A 486 -5.09 -25.13 12.51
C GLU A 486 -6.45 -24.95 11.83
N GLY A 487 -6.79 -23.73 11.39
CA GLY A 487 -7.98 -23.41 10.61
C GLY A 487 -9.18 -23.02 11.49
N TYR A 488 -9.69 -21.81 11.28
CA TYR A 488 -10.89 -21.31 12.00
C TYR A 488 -12.13 -22.17 11.74
N GLU A 489 -12.20 -22.83 10.59
CA GLU A 489 -13.27 -23.75 10.19
C GLU A 489 -13.36 -25.00 11.08
N ASN A 490 -12.28 -25.33 11.80
CA ASN A 490 -12.24 -26.48 12.70
C ASN A 490 -12.73 -26.14 14.12
N LEU A 491 -13.01 -24.86 14.41
CA LEU A 491 -13.50 -24.44 15.71
C LEU A 491 -14.95 -24.92 15.96
N PRO A 492 -15.25 -25.44 17.16
CA PRO A 492 -16.60 -25.88 17.50
C PRO A 492 -17.54 -24.69 17.73
N SER A 493 -18.74 -24.74 17.16
CA SER A 493 -19.81 -23.79 17.51
C SER A 493 -20.45 -24.19 18.84
N THR A 494 -20.00 -23.59 19.94
CA THR A 494 -20.47 -23.89 21.29
C THR A 494 -21.24 -22.71 21.87
N LEU A 495 -22.52 -22.91 22.22
CA LEU A 495 -23.34 -21.88 22.83
C LEU A 495 -22.86 -21.62 24.29
N PRO A 496 -22.50 -20.39 24.67
CA PRO A 496 -22.17 -20.10 26.07
C PRO A 496 -23.42 -20.22 26.96
N THR A 497 -23.21 -20.46 28.26
CA THR A 497 -24.29 -20.44 29.27
C THR A 497 -24.28 -19.10 30.01
N PRO A 498 -25.05 -18.09 29.55
CA PRO A 498 -25.09 -16.79 30.21
C PRO A 498 -25.88 -16.86 31.53
N PRO A 499 -25.61 -15.95 32.48
CA PRO A 499 -26.48 -15.78 33.63
C PRO A 499 -27.89 -15.31 33.22
N SER A 500 -28.87 -15.47 34.10
CA SER A 500 -30.24 -14.99 33.86
C SER A 500 -30.27 -13.48 33.64
N GLY A 501 -30.71 -13.06 32.46
CA GLY A 501 -30.86 -11.64 32.10
C GLY A 501 -32.05 -10.97 32.79
N ARG A 502 -31.99 -9.64 32.97
CA ARG A 502 -33.09 -8.82 33.53
C ARG A 502 -34.10 -8.34 32.47
N GLY A 503 -33.92 -8.73 31.21
CA GLY A 503 -34.71 -8.27 30.07
C GLY A 503 -34.50 -6.79 29.74
N LEU A 504 -35.45 -6.19 29.00
CA LEU A 504 -35.39 -4.78 28.59
C LEU A 504 -35.65 -3.84 29.77
N THR A 505 -34.87 -2.76 29.85
CA THR A 505 -35.10 -1.65 30.79
C THR A 505 -36.38 -0.90 30.46
N GLU A 506 -36.94 -0.17 31.42
CA GLU A 506 -38.14 0.65 31.20
C GLU A 506 -37.95 1.66 30.06
N ARG A 507 -36.79 2.34 30.02
CA ARG A 507 -36.43 3.29 28.96
C ARG A 507 -36.44 2.63 27.57
N GLN A 508 -35.92 1.41 27.44
CA GLN A 508 -35.94 0.66 26.18
C GLN A 508 -37.36 0.28 25.77
N ARG A 509 -38.19 -0.17 26.73
CA ARG A 509 -39.61 -0.50 26.48
C ARG A 509 -40.39 0.73 26.04
N LEU A 510 -40.18 1.88 26.70
CA LEU A 510 -40.81 3.15 26.37
C LEU A 510 -40.44 3.61 24.96
N HIS A 511 -39.16 3.59 24.60
CA HIS A 511 -38.70 3.95 23.27
C HIS A 511 -39.37 3.11 22.17
N ARG A 512 -39.41 1.77 22.34
CA ARG A 512 -40.13 0.88 21.42
C ARG A 512 -41.62 1.16 21.36
N ARG A 513 -42.25 1.48 22.51
CA ARG A 513 -43.67 1.80 22.59
C ARG A 513 -44.00 3.08 21.82
N VAL A 514 -43.18 4.14 21.98
CA VAL A 514 -43.35 5.40 21.24
C VAL A 514 -43.32 5.17 19.74
N GLY A 515 -42.33 4.42 19.24
CA GLY A 515 -42.23 4.10 17.81
C GLY A 515 -43.45 3.33 17.30
N ARG A 516 -43.90 2.29 18.03
CA ARG A 516 -45.10 1.51 17.65
C ARG A 516 -46.38 2.34 17.66
N VAL A 517 -46.53 3.24 18.63
CA VAL A 517 -47.72 4.11 18.72
C VAL A 517 -47.74 5.11 17.57
N LEU A 518 -46.61 5.75 17.25
CA LEU A 518 -46.52 6.68 16.13
C LEU A 518 -46.74 5.97 14.79
N ALA A 519 -46.12 4.80 14.59
CA ALA A 519 -46.34 3.97 13.40
C ALA A 519 -47.80 3.52 13.29
N GLY A 520 -48.41 3.05 14.38
CA GLY A 520 -49.83 2.68 14.43
C GLY A 520 -50.78 3.84 14.19
N ALA A 521 -50.34 5.08 14.48
CA ALA A 521 -51.05 6.30 14.14
C ALA A 521 -50.79 6.79 12.70
N GLY A 522 -50.07 6.03 11.87
CA GLY A 522 -49.82 6.35 10.46
C GLY A 522 -48.61 7.27 10.21
N TYR A 523 -47.72 7.44 11.18
CA TYR A 523 -46.44 8.12 10.95
C TYR A 523 -45.38 7.15 10.44
N VAL A 524 -44.46 7.64 9.61
CA VAL A 524 -43.32 6.88 9.08
C VAL A 524 -42.04 7.33 9.78
N GLU A 525 -41.25 6.39 10.30
CA GLU A 525 -39.97 6.72 10.94
C GLU A 525 -38.92 7.10 9.88
N ALA A 526 -38.22 8.21 10.11
CA ALA A 526 -37.13 8.69 9.26
C ALA A 526 -35.83 8.78 10.06
N LEU A 527 -34.75 8.19 9.53
CA LEU A 527 -33.41 8.28 10.09
C LEU A 527 -32.63 9.36 9.35
N ASN A 528 -32.42 10.50 10.00
CA ASN A 528 -31.71 11.64 9.41
C ASN A 528 -30.29 11.75 9.95
N TYR A 529 -29.37 12.28 9.13
CA TYR A 529 -28.03 12.59 9.58
C TYR A 529 -28.06 13.53 10.81
N PRO A 530 -27.12 13.37 11.74
CA PRO A 530 -27.04 14.22 12.92
C PRO A 530 -26.35 15.57 12.63
N PHE A 531 -26.09 15.90 11.36
CA PHE A 531 -25.36 17.09 10.94
C PHE A 531 -26.30 18.21 10.51
N ILE A 532 -25.97 19.43 10.87
CA ILE A 532 -26.70 20.66 10.55
C ILE A 532 -25.71 21.81 10.33
N GLY A 533 -26.17 22.86 9.65
CA GLY A 533 -25.48 24.14 9.56
C GLY A 533 -26.36 25.31 10.02
N ASP A 534 -25.78 26.50 10.06
CA ASP A 534 -26.46 27.72 10.51
C ASP A 534 -27.69 28.04 9.65
N ALA A 535 -27.62 27.78 8.34
CA ALA A 535 -28.74 27.98 7.42
C ALA A 535 -30.00 27.20 7.83
N ALA A 536 -29.84 26.00 8.40
CA ALA A 536 -30.98 25.21 8.87
C ALA A 536 -31.61 25.79 10.15
N LEU A 537 -30.80 26.43 11.01
CA LEU A 537 -31.26 27.10 12.23
C LEU A 537 -31.89 28.46 11.90
N ASP A 538 -31.38 29.15 10.89
CA ASP A 538 -31.95 30.38 10.32
C ASP A 538 -33.30 30.12 9.68
N ALA A 539 -33.43 29.04 8.89
CA ALA A 539 -34.69 28.63 8.29
C ALA A 539 -35.76 28.26 9.34
N LEU A 540 -35.34 27.81 10.52
CA LEU A 540 -36.24 27.59 11.67
C LEU A 540 -36.63 28.90 12.38
N GLY A 541 -36.06 30.05 12.00
CA GLY A 541 -36.32 31.34 12.61
C GLY A 541 -35.82 31.46 14.04
N LEU A 542 -34.76 30.71 14.42
CA LEU A 542 -34.25 30.73 15.78
C LEU A 542 -33.53 32.07 16.06
N PRO A 543 -33.80 32.75 17.19
CA PRO A 543 -33.02 33.91 17.62
C PRO A 543 -31.53 33.60 17.74
N ALA A 544 -30.66 34.60 17.58
CA ALA A 544 -29.21 34.43 17.63
C ALA A 544 -28.71 33.87 18.98
N ASP A 545 -29.41 34.17 20.07
CA ASP A 545 -29.11 33.73 21.45
C ASP A 545 -29.82 32.42 21.84
N ASP A 546 -30.56 31.79 20.92
CA ASP A 546 -31.24 30.53 21.21
C ASP A 546 -30.24 29.42 21.57
N ALA A 547 -30.49 28.70 22.66
CA ALA A 547 -29.61 27.62 23.12
C ALA A 547 -29.39 26.51 22.08
N ARG A 548 -30.29 26.34 21.10
CA ARG A 548 -30.14 25.39 19.98
C ARG A 548 -29.11 25.84 18.94
N ARG A 549 -28.68 27.11 18.94
CA ARG A 549 -27.56 27.59 18.12
C ARG A 549 -26.19 27.32 18.76
N ARG A 550 -26.18 26.91 20.04
CA ARG A 550 -24.95 26.42 20.66
C ARG A 550 -24.73 24.96 20.25
N THR A 551 -23.90 24.75 19.23
CA THR A 551 -23.68 23.44 18.63
C THR A 551 -22.27 22.91 18.88
N VAL A 552 -22.09 21.59 18.80
CA VAL A 552 -20.75 20.97 18.70
C VAL A 552 -20.38 20.90 17.23
N THR A 553 -19.25 21.45 16.83
CA THR A 553 -18.75 21.40 15.46
C THR A 553 -17.76 20.26 15.27
N LEU A 554 -17.81 19.62 14.11
CA LEU A 554 -16.80 18.66 13.69
C LEU A 554 -15.57 19.41 13.19
N VAL A 555 -14.39 18.88 13.50
CA VAL A 555 -13.12 19.39 12.96
C VAL A 555 -12.96 19.03 11.48
N ASN A 556 -13.60 17.94 11.03
CA ASN A 556 -13.49 17.37 9.70
C ASN A 556 -14.86 16.90 9.17
N PRO A 557 -15.81 17.83 8.92
CA PRO A 557 -17.13 17.48 8.42
C PRO A 557 -17.07 16.91 6.99
N LEU A 558 -18.07 16.11 6.61
CA LEU A 558 -18.23 15.65 5.22
C LEU A 558 -18.60 16.81 4.27
N SER A 559 -19.27 17.83 4.80
CA SER A 559 -19.66 19.05 4.09
C SER A 559 -19.47 20.24 5.02
N ASP A 560 -18.82 21.29 4.52
CA ASP A 560 -18.64 22.56 5.24
C ASP A 560 -19.96 23.30 5.48
N GLU A 561 -21.03 22.96 4.74
CA GLU A 561 -22.37 23.52 4.93
C GLU A 561 -23.10 22.91 6.14
N GLU A 562 -22.73 21.71 6.58
CA GLU A 562 -23.33 21.02 7.72
C GLU A 562 -22.27 20.57 8.74
N PRO A 563 -21.49 21.51 9.32
CA PRO A 563 -20.34 21.16 10.14
C PRO A 563 -20.72 20.77 11.58
N ALA A 564 -21.97 20.96 12.00
CA ALA A 564 -22.37 20.92 13.39
C ALA A 564 -23.30 19.75 13.74
N LEU A 565 -23.18 19.21 14.96
CA LEU A 565 -24.11 18.22 15.49
C LEU A 565 -25.43 18.87 15.90
N ARG A 566 -26.54 18.20 15.57
CA ARG A 566 -27.90 18.68 15.79
C ARG A 566 -28.26 18.86 17.27
N THR A 567 -28.87 19.99 17.60
CA THR A 567 -29.43 20.31 18.93
C THR A 567 -30.95 20.01 19.03
N THR A 568 -31.57 19.74 17.88
CA THR A 568 -32.98 19.40 17.65
C THR A 568 -33.13 18.45 16.46
N LEU A 569 -34.19 17.64 16.42
CA LEU A 569 -34.45 16.67 15.32
C LEU A 569 -35.17 17.31 14.12
N LEU A 570 -35.72 18.51 14.29
CA LEU A 570 -36.59 19.14 13.28
C LEU A 570 -35.90 19.44 11.94
N PRO A 571 -34.64 19.94 11.87
CA PRO A 571 -33.98 20.21 10.59
C PRO A 571 -33.97 19.01 9.64
N GLY A 572 -33.51 17.85 10.13
CA GLY A 572 -33.45 16.62 9.35
C GLY A 572 -34.84 16.15 8.92
N LEU A 573 -35.81 16.16 9.84
CA LEU A 573 -37.20 15.78 9.55
C LEU A 573 -37.87 16.70 8.50
N LEU A 574 -37.68 18.02 8.60
CA LEU A 574 -38.22 18.98 7.64
C LEU A 574 -37.53 18.86 6.28
N ALA A 575 -36.22 18.59 6.25
CA ALA A 575 -35.50 18.31 5.01
C ALA A 575 -36.02 17.02 4.34
N ALA A 576 -36.29 15.97 5.12
CA ALA A 576 -36.90 14.74 4.63
C ALA A 576 -38.32 14.98 4.12
N LEU A 577 -39.13 15.77 4.82
CA LEU A 577 -40.47 16.18 4.38
C LEU A 577 -40.38 16.92 3.04
N ARG A 578 -39.56 17.99 2.95
CA ARG A 578 -39.35 18.78 1.73
C ARG A 578 -38.90 17.92 0.55
N ARG A 579 -38.03 16.93 0.78
CA ARG A 579 -37.56 16.00 -0.25
C ARG A 579 -38.70 15.14 -0.81
N ASN A 580 -39.59 14.66 0.05
CA ASN A 580 -40.72 13.82 -0.37
C ASN A 580 -41.81 14.65 -1.04
N ASP A 581 -42.11 15.83 -0.50
CA ASP A 581 -43.04 16.78 -1.09
C ASP A 581 -42.60 17.18 -2.50
N GLY A 582 -41.31 17.53 -2.68
CA GLY A 582 -40.73 17.83 -3.99
C GLY A 582 -40.67 16.64 -4.97
N ARG A 583 -40.97 15.42 -4.51
CA ARG A 583 -41.10 14.21 -5.33
C ARG A 583 -42.58 13.82 -5.57
N GLY A 584 -43.53 14.68 -5.20
CA GLY A 584 -44.96 14.49 -5.43
C GLY A 584 -45.71 13.75 -4.31
N SER A 585 -45.05 13.47 -3.18
CA SER A 585 -45.71 12.89 -2.00
C SER A 585 -46.07 14.02 -1.02
N HIS A 586 -47.29 14.56 -1.14
CA HIS A 586 -47.70 15.76 -0.40
C HIS A 586 -48.31 15.45 0.99
N ASP A 587 -48.92 14.26 1.14
CA ASP A 587 -49.57 13.82 2.38
C ASP A 587 -48.56 13.00 3.21
N LEU A 588 -47.87 13.67 4.13
CA LEU A 588 -46.74 13.12 4.87
C LEU A 588 -46.94 13.23 6.38
N ALA A 589 -46.67 12.16 7.11
CA ALA A 589 -46.52 12.15 8.56
C ALA A 589 -45.21 11.44 8.89
N LEU A 590 -44.17 12.19 9.24
CA LEU A 590 -42.85 11.65 9.55
C LEU A 590 -42.54 11.80 11.03
N PHE A 591 -41.79 10.85 11.59
CA PHE A 591 -41.26 10.97 12.94
C PHE A 591 -39.82 10.49 13.03
N GLU A 592 -39.09 10.96 14.04
CA GLU A 592 -37.76 10.46 14.37
C GLU A 592 -37.60 10.36 15.89
N THR A 593 -36.91 9.31 16.35
CA THR A 593 -36.46 9.19 17.74
C THR A 593 -34.94 9.11 17.83
N GLY A 594 -34.29 10.24 18.11
CA GLY A 594 -32.83 10.38 17.99
C GLY A 594 -32.17 11.08 19.18
N LEU A 595 -30.85 10.96 19.28
CA LEU A 595 -30.05 11.80 20.17
C LEU A 595 -29.92 13.21 19.57
N VAL A 596 -29.90 14.20 20.46
CA VAL A 596 -29.47 15.57 20.15
C VAL A 596 -28.30 15.92 21.06
N PHE A 597 -27.43 16.81 20.63
CA PHE A 597 -26.19 17.17 21.33
C PHE A 597 -26.33 18.60 21.82
N ARG A 598 -26.28 18.82 23.13
CA ARG A 598 -26.49 20.12 23.76
C ARG A 598 -25.30 20.48 24.64
N PRO A 599 -24.35 21.27 24.12
CA PRO A 599 -23.26 21.83 24.91
C PRO A 599 -23.82 22.63 26.09
N THR A 600 -23.19 22.44 27.23
CA THR A 600 -23.44 23.19 28.46
C THR A 600 -22.60 24.47 28.51
N GLY A 601 -21.45 24.49 27.82
CA GLY A 601 -20.44 25.54 27.90
C GLY A 601 -19.41 25.30 29.01
N HIS A 602 -19.47 24.14 29.67
CA HIS A 602 -18.54 23.71 30.71
C HIS A 602 -17.71 22.49 30.31
N GLU A 603 -17.88 22.00 29.08
CA GLU A 603 -17.10 20.90 28.54
C GLU A 603 -15.60 21.27 28.55
N THR A 604 -14.76 20.36 29.01
CA THR A 604 -13.30 20.49 29.03
C THR A 604 -12.67 19.54 28.03
N VAL A 605 -11.40 19.78 27.67
CA VAL A 605 -10.64 18.81 26.88
C VAL A 605 -10.41 17.56 27.74
N PRO A 606 -10.87 16.38 27.30
CA PRO A 606 -10.70 15.16 28.10
C PRO A 606 -9.21 14.79 28.19
N VAL A 607 -8.79 14.30 29.36
CA VAL A 607 -7.42 13.82 29.57
C VAL A 607 -7.28 12.42 28.99
N ARG A 608 -6.13 12.12 28.37
CA ARG A 608 -5.78 10.76 27.98
C ARG A 608 -5.37 9.96 29.22
N LEU A 609 -6.27 9.07 29.66
CA LEU A 609 -6.03 8.20 30.80
C LEU A 609 -5.14 7.01 30.42
N PRO A 610 -4.39 6.44 31.38
CA PRO A 610 -3.62 5.22 31.15
C PRO A 610 -4.56 4.02 31.00
N VAL A 611 -4.17 3.04 30.16
CA VAL A 611 -4.99 1.87 29.79
C VAL A 611 -4.46 0.54 30.35
N ASP A 612 -3.42 0.60 31.17
CA ASP A 612 -2.88 -0.52 31.96
C ASP A 612 -3.79 -0.90 33.14
N ARG A 613 -4.79 -0.08 33.44
CA ARG A 613 -5.78 -0.30 34.49
C ARG A 613 -7.13 0.32 34.13
N ARG A 614 -8.17 -0.10 34.84
CA ARG A 614 -9.50 0.53 34.76
C ARG A 614 -9.43 1.98 35.30
N PRO A 615 -10.07 2.96 34.63
CA PRO A 615 -10.25 4.31 35.17
C PRO A 615 -10.95 4.33 36.54
N SER A 616 -10.59 5.28 37.39
CA SER A 616 -11.30 5.50 38.65
C SER A 616 -12.69 6.10 38.41
N ASP A 617 -13.58 6.03 39.39
CA ASP A 617 -14.92 6.64 39.28
C ASP A 617 -14.83 8.17 39.09
N ALA A 618 -13.81 8.81 39.65
CA ALA A 618 -13.55 10.24 39.44
C ALA A 618 -13.12 10.54 38.00
N ASP A 619 -12.27 9.68 37.42
CA ASP A 619 -11.87 9.81 36.02
C ASP A 619 -13.09 9.64 35.09
N LEU A 620 -13.94 8.64 35.35
CA LEU A 620 -15.17 8.41 34.58
C LEU A 620 -16.12 9.61 34.67
N ALA A 621 -16.32 10.17 35.87
CA ALA A 621 -17.14 11.36 36.05
C ALA A 621 -16.55 12.58 35.31
N GLY A 622 -15.22 12.72 35.28
CA GLY A 622 -14.53 13.75 34.50
C GLY A 622 -14.74 13.60 32.99
N LEU A 623 -14.64 12.36 32.47
CA LEU A 623 -14.91 12.06 31.06
C LEU A 623 -16.37 12.33 30.68
N ASP A 624 -17.32 11.95 31.54
CA ASP A 624 -18.74 12.22 31.32
C ASP A 624 -19.05 13.74 31.32
N ALA A 625 -18.38 14.52 32.18
CA ALA A 625 -18.52 15.96 32.25
C ALA A 625 -17.92 16.70 31.04
N ALA A 626 -16.95 16.09 30.36
CA ALA A 626 -16.35 16.62 29.13
C ALA A 626 -17.27 16.48 27.89
N LEU A 627 -18.34 15.69 27.98
CA LEU A 627 -19.26 15.47 26.87
C LEU A 627 -20.46 16.44 26.93
N PRO A 628 -20.99 16.88 25.77
CA PRO A 628 -22.26 17.60 25.74
C PRO A 628 -23.38 16.72 26.28
N ARG A 629 -24.46 17.35 26.77
CA ARG A 629 -25.67 16.60 27.13
C ARG A 629 -26.29 15.97 25.89
N GLN A 630 -26.53 14.66 25.95
CA GLN A 630 -27.05 13.88 24.82
C GLN A 630 -28.44 13.28 25.10
N PRO A 631 -29.49 14.09 25.33
CA PRO A 631 -30.82 13.54 25.57
C PRO A 631 -31.39 12.92 24.29
N ARG A 632 -32.11 11.81 24.44
CA ARG A 632 -32.94 11.26 23.37
C ARG A 632 -34.24 12.07 23.27
N ARG A 633 -34.59 12.47 22.05
CA ARG A 633 -35.82 13.21 21.72
C ARG A 633 -36.68 12.37 20.77
N ALA A 634 -37.96 12.69 20.74
CA ALA A 634 -38.89 12.28 19.70
C ALA A 634 -39.43 13.54 19.06
N ALA A 635 -39.51 13.57 17.73
CA ALA A 635 -40.08 14.68 16.98
C ALA A 635 -40.94 14.14 15.84
N VAL A 636 -41.93 14.92 15.44
CA VAL A 636 -42.84 14.61 14.35
C VAL A 636 -42.95 15.84 13.44
N VAL A 637 -43.13 15.62 12.15
CA VAL A 637 -43.49 16.65 11.17
C VAL A 637 -44.60 16.10 10.27
N LEU A 638 -45.57 16.94 9.93
CA LEU A 638 -46.68 16.55 9.06
C LEU A 638 -46.90 17.63 7.99
N ALA A 639 -47.33 17.19 6.81
CA ALA A 639 -47.80 18.04 5.72
C ALA A 639 -48.93 17.35 4.94
N GLY A 640 -49.72 18.13 4.22
CA GLY A 640 -50.84 17.63 3.43
C GLY A 640 -52.01 17.11 4.25
N ALA A 641 -52.77 16.18 3.67
CA ALA A 641 -53.97 15.62 4.24
C ALA A 641 -53.63 14.56 5.30
N ARG A 642 -54.10 14.78 6.53
CA ARG A 642 -53.98 13.80 7.62
C ARG A 642 -54.82 12.55 7.36
N GLU A 643 -55.98 12.74 6.75
CA GLU A 643 -56.86 11.70 6.25
C GLU A 643 -56.86 11.83 4.72
N GLN A 644 -56.54 10.73 4.03
CA GLN A 644 -56.43 10.77 2.57
C GLN A 644 -57.81 10.95 1.93
N ALA A 645 -57.88 11.31 0.65
CA ALA A 645 -59.15 11.27 -0.05
C ALA A 645 -59.55 9.81 -0.31
N GLY A 646 -60.82 9.47 -0.11
CA GLY A 646 -61.35 8.17 -0.49
C GLY A 646 -62.87 8.14 -0.45
N TRP A 647 -63.44 6.94 -0.48
CA TRP A 647 -64.88 6.71 -0.66
C TRP A 647 -65.71 6.84 0.63
N TRP A 648 -65.07 7.16 1.76
CA TRP A 648 -65.66 7.21 3.09
C TRP A 648 -66.41 8.51 3.40
#